data_AF-A0A4U6RAP0-F1
#
_entry.id   AF-A0A4U6RAP0-F1
#
_cell.length_a   1.000
_cell.length_b   1.000
_cell.length_c   1.000
_cell.angle_alpha   90.00
_cell.angle_beta   90.00
_cell.angle_gamma   90.00
#
_symmetry.space_group_name_H-M   'P 1'
#
loop_
_entity.id
_entity.type
_entity.pdbx_description
1 polymer ?
#
loop_
_entity_poly.entity_id
_entity_poly.type
_entity_poly.pdbx_seq_one_letter_code
_entity_poly.pdbx_strand_id
1 'polypeptide(L)'
;MDAFRSGKFSKGTSAFTAFMFTFVFYLSPNGKAVADELTKEDVRQAKIEKILENTPEKKLAHRLEKLKQKLSKELPNAVEKRNEGKGWVSKALDTVGIGDMPLTAGEIAELNDLKTGINQAYDEAITEFDQEGTRLSARQGMPEGVKELIRERHAEALERVQKRYGTVKHDLEQLTTTQDAEEQQEILDKLSESLGNEKFKRSHTADDPNKLPWRSPSDKVREPKTNKRNLQAALGIDSYAEYVQVASRDLTPEMLVSGDVAVGKGVTEADLQETIDIQITDEIRELAESLDNNPVEIYTWVHNNIRFVPSYGSIQGSQYTLETKRGNASDTASLLLSLLRAANIPAKYAYGTVEIPVDKVMNWVGGVTKPEAAQSLLGQGGIPNVALIEGGKITKIRMEHTWVEAFVDFEPSRGIKNREGDNWIPMDASFKQYEFTEGMSLKDRVPFDAQSLKSNIEEKVVNNEEDGWIENVPQGDIEAELQQFQSQVENFIADQNPDATIGEVLGLQEIRVLPPRPLAAGLPYQHIVTQDSFSELPESLRHRFKYELATQSYGFSNSPFISVNEPTAKLAGKKLALSFRPATDDDRAVIESYLPAPDPNIDQINPDGLPNSLPGYLINLVADFTIDGDVIQSSTAQTMGAELHETLGLFSPSHNWFTSDNAPIVGEHRVIGLDLQGISPSHAEALKDNLEETKVKLESRDSSQLATLSKQDLIGDLLHGTIMSYFAINDLQEDIQAQSSNMVTYRLPSYGIFSTTLQPQYWFGVPRDTNFSGLTIDVDAVTFHGVAKDNSNQTRVNFTRSSGTQWSANEHLIPEKVFSTPEAPAYGISAVKALALAGAEGQKIWTIDRNNVSLAISQINLGSEVETEIRNAVSAGKIATVHEQKITYRNWVGAGYLLIDPETGAGAYKIAGGANGGFLDGLGSIATWLGLGFAYKELLALIATSPSIVQLFSQIGSFLFALSFGLSVYDLATNCSDANAARLFIIVYTVVTLMVLALLFAFAGPLGTIIGLSLLGFGLNRMSSLIKSTPLCR
;
A
#
# COMPACT_ATOMS: atom_id res chain seq x y z
N MET A 1 51.62 2.06 -47.49
CA MET A 1 52.79 1.15 -47.50
C MET A 1 54.04 2.02 -47.49
N ASP A 2 55.02 1.63 -46.67
CA ASP A 2 56.37 2.21 -46.51
C ASP A 2 56.52 3.60 -45.89
N ALA A 3 56.29 3.70 -44.57
CA ALA A 3 57.19 4.43 -43.64
C ALA A 3 56.70 4.31 -42.17
N PHE A 4 56.55 3.08 -41.67
CA PHE A 4 56.84 2.82 -40.26
C PHE A 4 58.37 2.61 -40.16
N ARG A 5 59.00 3.17 -39.12
CA ARG A 5 60.35 2.85 -38.54
C ARG A 5 61.44 3.92 -38.68
N SER A 6 61.53 4.77 -37.66
CA SER A 6 62.77 5.09 -36.89
C SER A 6 62.45 6.32 -36.04
N GLY A 7 62.39 6.29 -34.72
CA GLY A 7 63.49 5.99 -33.81
C GLY A 7 63.55 7.13 -32.78
N LYS A 8 63.73 6.78 -31.50
CA LYS A 8 63.56 7.59 -30.29
C LYS A 8 64.52 8.80 -30.12
N PHE A 9 64.19 9.60 -29.09
CA PHE A 9 64.97 10.61 -28.32
C PHE A 9 64.78 12.09 -28.78
N SER A 10 64.51 13.07 -27.92
CA SER A 10 64.46 13.11 -26.45
C SER A 10 63.74 14.36 -25.93
N LYS A 11 62.97 14.15 -24.85
CA LYS A 11 62.73 15.02 -23.68
C LYS A 11 63.18 16.49 -23.79
N GLY A 12 62.18 17.37 -23.69
CA GLY A 12 62.38 18.74 -23.25
C GLY A 12 61.19 19.64 -23.59
N THR A 13 60.04 19.43 -22.94
CA THR A 13 58.97 20.43 -22.63
C THR A 13 57.64 19.77 -22.24
N SER A 14 57.67 18.78 -21.34
CA SER A 14 56.46 18.17 -20.74
C SER A 14 55.90 18.95 -19.54
N ALA A 15 56.18 20.27 -19.44
CA ALA A 15 55.61 21.16 -18.43
C ALA A 15 54.81 22.35 -19.03
N PHE A 16 54.70 22.46 -20.35
CA PHE A 16 53.99 23.57 -21.00
C PHE A 16 52.74 23.14 -21.79
N THR A 17 52.60 21.84 -22.08
CA THR A 17 51.44 21.29 -22.82
C THR A 17 50.34 20.77 -21.88
N ALA A 18 50.68 20.42 -20.64
CA ALA A 18 49.70 20.13 -19.58
C ALA A 18 49.04 21.39 -19.01
N PHE A 19 49.58 22.59 -19.28
CA PHE A 19 48.97 23.86 -18.89
C PHE A 19 48.06 24.44 -19.99
N MET A 20 48.24 24.02 -21.24
CA MET A 20 47.43 24.51 -22.39
C MET A 20 46.30 23.58 -22.80
N PHE A 21 46.28 22.31 -22.37
CA PHE A 21 45.11 21.44 -22.55
C PHE A 21 44.00 21.67 -21.51
N THR A 22 44.34 22.25 -20.35
CA THR A 22 43.36 22.67 -19.33
C THR A 22 42.76 24.05 -19.64
N PHE A 23 43.33 24.83 -20.56
CA PHE A 23 42.91 26.23 -20.80
C PHE A 23 41.98 26.41 -22.02
N VAL A 24 41.89 25.43 -22.93
CA VAL A 24 41.03 25.50 -24.13
C VAL A 24 39.74 24.69 -23.96
N PHE A 25 39.70 23.68 -23.08
CA PHE A 25 38.46 22.96 -22.78
C PHE A 25 37.45 23.86 -22.02
N TYR A 26 37.90 24.68 -21.08
CA TYR A 26 37.05 25.60 -20.28
C TYR A 26 36.43 26.78 -21.05
N LEU A 27 36.80 27.02 -22.32
CA LEU A 27 36.31 28.16 -23.12
C LEU A 27 35.49 27.75 -24.35
N SER A 28 35.25 26.45 -24.56
CA SER A 28 34.22 26.00 -25.51
C SER A 28 32.87 25.88 -24.79
N PRO A 29 31.73 26.21 -25.44
CA PRO A 29 30.40 26.02 -24.85
C PRO A 29 30.20 24.60 -24.29
N ASN A 30 30.75 23.59 -24.98
CA ASN A 30 30.66 22.19 -24.59
C ASN A 30 31.56 21.83 -23.39
N GLY A 31 32.76 22.40 -23.28
CA GLY A 31 33.65 22.13 -22.14
C GLY A 31 33.32 22.96 -20.90
N LYS A 32 32.60 24.08 -21.05
CA LYS A 32 31.97 24.79 -19.94
C LYS A 32 30.77 24.02 -19.41
N ALA A 33 29.95 23.43 -20.28
CA ALA A 33 28.88 22.51 -19.89
C ALA A 33 29.41 21.28 -19.14
N VAL A 34 30.46 20.61 -19.66
CA VAL A 34 31.08 19.45 -18.99
C VAL A 34 31.76 19.83 -17.66
N ALA A 35 32.39 21.01 -17.54
CA ALA A 35 32.97 21.47 -16.28
C ALA A 35 31.91 21.91 -15.25
N ASP A 36 30.83 22.54 -15.70
CA ASP A 36 29.67 22.87 -14.87
C ASP A 36 28.93 21.59 -14.43
N GLU A 37 28.95 20.53 -15.24
CA GLU A 37 28.37 19.21 -14.94
C GLU A 37 29.24 18.39 -13.96
N LEU A 38 30.56 18.38 -14.15
CA LEU A 38 31.53 17.79 -13.20
C LEU A 38 31.46 18.47 -11.83
N THR A 39 31.35 19.80 -11.79
CA THR A 39 31.22 20.54 -10.52
C THR A 39 29.86 20.30 -9.84
N LYS A 40 28.77 20.09 -10.59
CA LYS A 40 27.47 19.70 -10.04
C LYS A 40 27.49 18.31 -9.42
N GLU A 41 28.16 17.34 -10.05
CA GLU A 41 28.26 15.98 -9.53
C GLU A 41 29.10 15.93 -8.25
N ASP A 42 30.25 16.61 -8.23
CA ASP A 42 31.08 16.71 -7.01
C ASP A 42 30.31 17.36 -5.85
N VAL A 43 29.54 18.42 -6.12
CA VAL A 43 28.69 19.07 -5.12
C VAL A 43 27.57 18.14 -4.63
N ARG A 44 26.98 17.33 -5.52
CA ARG A 44 25.94 16.34 -5.19
C ARG A 44 26.49 15.24 -4.30
N GLN A 45 27.62 14.65 -4.66
CA GLN A 45 28.27 13.60 -3.86
C GLN A 45 28.69 14.14 -2.48
N ALA A 46 29.27 15.35 -2.42
CA ALA A 46 29.61 15.98 -1.15
C ALA A 46 28.38 16.22 -0.26
N LYS A 47 27.22 16.55 -0.85
CA LYS A 47 25.95 16.72 -0.11
C LYS A 47 25.43 15.38 0.43
N ILE A 48 25.49 14.31 -0.36
CA ILE A 48 25.11 12.96 0.05
C ILE A 48 26.01 12.49 1.21
N GLU A 49 27.33 12.60 1.06
CA GLU A 49 28.27 12.22 2.12
C GLU A 49 28.06 13.02 3.39
N LYS A 50 27.77 14.32 3.27
CA LYS A 50 27.47 15.16 4.45
C LYS A 50 26.23 14.69 5.20
N ILE A 51 25.23 14.10 4.54
CA ILE A 51 24.02 13.57 5.19
C ILE A 51 24.30 12.19 5.80
N LEU A 52 25.03 11.34 5.09
CA LEU A 52 25.33 9.96 5.50
C LEU A 52 26.49 9.85 6.51
N GLU A 53 27.33 10.87 6.66
CA GLU A 53 28.48 10.89 7.59
C GLU A 53 28.37 12.03 8.62
N ASN A 54 27.16 12.48 8.96
CA ASN A 54 26.97 13.64 9.85
C ASN A 54 27.26 13.39 11.34
N THR A 55 27.43 12.14 11.75
CA THR A 55 27.92 11.74 13.09
C THR A 55 29.04 10.71 12.95
N PRO A 56 29.93 10.56 13.95
CA PRO A 56 30.98 9.52 13.92
C PRO A 56 30.44 8.13 13.60
N GLU A 57 29.21 7.84 14.03
CA GLU A 57 28.66 6.49 13.99
C GLU A 57 28.03 6.16 12.65
N LYS A 58 27.31 7.15 12.08
CA LYS A 58 26.85 7.10 10.69
C LYS A 58 28.03 7.05 9.73
N LYS A 59 29.09 7.82 10.00
CA LYS A 59 30.33 7.79 9.22
C LYS A 59 30.98 6.41 9.21
N LEU A 60 31.08 5.74 10.36
CA LEU A 60 31.61 4.37 10.41
C LEU A 60 30.71 3.38 9.65
N ALA A 61 29.40 3.40 9.89
CA ALA A 61 28.45 2.50 9.23
C ALA A 61 28.45 2.67 7.70
N HIS A 62 28.42 3.93 7.22
CA HIS A 62 28.46 4.24 5.80
C HIS A 62 29.74 3.74 5.12
N ARG A 63 30.91 3.92 5.76
CA ARG A 63 32.19 3.48 5.19
C ARG A 63 32.34 1.95 5.23
N LEU A 64 31.83 1.29 6.26
CA LEU A 64 31.77 -0.18 6.31
C LEU A 64 30.83 -0.75 5.24
N GLU A 65 29.71 -0.07 4.95
CA GLU A 65 28.83 -0.43 3.84
C GLU A 65 29.52 -0.25 2.47
N LYS A 66 30.25 0.86 2.27
CA LYS A 66 31.09 1.04 1.07
C LYS A 66 32.12 -0.09 0.93
N LEU A 67 32.76 -0.50 2.03
CA LEU A 67 33.71 -1.63 2.04
C LEU A 67 33.04 -2.95 1.71
N LYS A 68 31.87 -3.23 2.30
CA LYS A 68 31.05 -4.40 1.99
C LYS A 68 30.75 -4.42 0.49
N GLN A 69 30.22 -3.34 -0.08
CA GLN A 69 29.92 -3.26 -1.52
C GLN A 69 31.16 -3.51 -2.38
N LYS A 70 32.31 -2.92 -2.02
CA LYS A 70 33.57 -3.09 -2.76
C LYS A 70 34.02 -4.55 -2.77
N LEU A 71 34.02 -5.20 -1.60
CA LEU A 71 34.55 -6.56 -1.41
C LEU A 71 33.58 -7.66 -1.84
N SER A 72 32.28 -7.48 -1.62
CA SER A 72 31.29 -8.53 -1.90
C SER A 72 30.74 -8.51 -3.32
N LYS A 73 30.93 -7.40 -4.06
CA LYS A 73 30.32 -7.22 -5.38
C LYS A 73 31.28 -6.67 -6.42
N GLU A 74 31.88 -5.52 -6.18
CA GLU A 74 32.67 -4.84 -7.22
C GLU A 74 33.94 -5.62 -7.59
N LEU A 75 34.75 -6.00 -6.59
CA LEU A 75 36.00 -6.72 -6.83
C LEU A 75 35.77 -8.15 -7.37
N PRO A 76 34.86 -8.98 -6.81
CA PRO A 76 34.56 -10.29 -7.38
C PRO A 76 34.13 -10.21 -8.86
N ASN A 77 33.23 -9.28 -9.21
CA ASN A 77 32.80 -9.09 -10.60
C ASN A 77 33.95 -8.64 -11.52
N ALA A 78 34.83 -7.75 -11.02
CA ALA A 78 35.99 -7.29 -11.77
C ALA A 78 36.99 -8.43 -12.02
N VAL A 79 37.22 -9.28 -11.01
CA VAL A 79 38.06 -10.49 -11.10
C VAL A 79 37.46 -11.49 -12.09
N GLU A 80 36.16 -11.80 -11.99
CA GLU A 80 35.46 -12.72 -12.87
C GLU A 80 35.56 -12.27 -14.34
N LYS A 81 35.25 -10.99 -14.62
CA LYS A 81 35.33 -10.41 -15.96
C LYS A 81 36.75 -10.44 -16.54
N ARG A 82 37.78 -10.23 -15.70
CA ARG A 82 39.19 -10.41 -16.12
C ARG A 82 39.48 -11.87 -16.47
N ASN A 83 38.95 -12.81 -15.68
CA ASN A 83 39.17 -14.25 -15.86
C ASN A 83 38.42 -14.85 -17.08
N GLU A 84 37.28 -14.29 -17.47
CA GLU A 84 36.55 -14.67 -18.69
C GLU A 84 37.36 -14.40 -19.97
N GLY A 85 38.17 -13.33 -19.98
CA GLY A 85 39.04 -12.96 -21.10
C GLY A 85 40.35 -13.75 -21.20
N LYS A 86 40.68 -14.60 -20.20
CA LYS A 86 41.96 -15.31 -20.14
C LYS A 86 41.97 -16.58 -21.00
N GLY A 87 42.98 -16.70 -21.88
CA GLY A 87 43.27 -17.92 -22.64
C GLY A 87 43.83 -19.05 -21.78
N TRP A 88 43.79 -20.29 -22.28
CA TRP A 88 44.17 -21.50 -21.51
C TRP A 88 45.58 -21.45 -20.89
N VAL A 89 46.54 -20.78 -21.52
CA VAL A 89 47.91 -20.61 -21.01
C VAL A 89 47.94 -19.71 -19.77
N SER A 90 47.17 -18.62 -19.78
CA SER A 90 47.07 -17.72 -18.63
C SER A 90 46.40 -18.43 -17.46
N LYS A 91 45.32 -19.18 -17.71
CA LYS A 91 44.68 -20.00 -16.67
C LYS A 91 45.64 -21.06 -16.09
N ALA A 92 46.49 -21.65 -16.93
CA ALA A 92 47.51 -22.62 -16.48
C ALA A 92 48.66 -21.97 -15.68
N LEU A 93 49.03 -20.73 -15.98
CA LEU A 93 50.02 -19.95 -15.22
C LEU A 93 49.46 -19.52 -13.85
N ASP A 94 48.19 -19.15 -13.80
CA ASP A 94 47.47 -18.88 -12.55
C ASP A 94 47.49 -20.13 -11.64
N THR A 95 47.35 -21.34 -12.20
CA THR A 95 47.35 -22.61 -11.42
C THR A 95 48.72 -23.00 -10.83
N VAL A 96 49.81 -22.36 -11.26
CA VAL A 96 51.18 -22.64 -10.76
C VAL A 96 51.78 -21.44 -10.00
N GLY A 97 50.95 -20.45 -9.63
CA GLY A 97 51.38 -19.29 -8.83
C GLY A 97 52.25 -18.27 -9.58
N ILE A 98 52.24 -18.30 -10.92
CA ILE A 98 53.01 -17.37 -11.78
C ILE A 98 52.05 -16.42 -12.54
N GLY A 99 50.75 -16.50 -12.22
CA GLY A 99 49.69 -15.69 -12.81
C GLY A 99 49.67 -14.23 -12.34
N ASP A 100 48.79 -13.44 -12.96
CA ASP A 100 48.49 -12.10 -12.48
C ASP A 100 47.75 -12.18 -11.15
N MET A 101 48.10 -11.31 -10.20
CA MET A 101 47.37 -11.18 -8.93
C MET A 101 45.88 -10.93 -9.19
N PRO A 102 44.96 -11.50 -8.39
CA PRO A 102 43.53 -11.25 -8.52
C PRO A 102 43.19 -9.76 -8.51
N LEU A 103 43.81 -8.99 -7.62
CA LEU A 103 43.63 -7.55 -7.48
C LEU A 103 44.75 -6.77 -8.16
N THR A 104 44.36 -5.73 -8.89
CA THR A 104 45.27 -4.79 -9.52
C THR A 104 45.87 -3.82 -8.49
N ALA A 105 47.01 -3.20 -8.83
CA ALA A 105 47.63 -2.17 -7.97
C ALA A 105 46.70 -0.98 -7.71
N GLY A 106 45.83 -0.63 -8.67
CA GLY A 106 44.83 0.43 -8.50
C GLY A 106 43.75 0.04 -7.49
N GLU A 107 43.20 -1.17 -7.59
CA GLU A 107 42.22 -1.71 -6.63
C GLU A 107 42.82 -1.82 -5.22
N ILE A 108 44.10 -2.22 -5.10
CA ILE A 108 44.82 -2.23 -3.82
C ILE A 108 44.99 -0.82 -3.25
N ALA A 109 45.26 0.20 -4.09
CA ALA A 109 45.34 1.57 -3.64
C ALA A 109 43.99 2.07 -3.12
N GLU A 110 42.90 1.83 -3.85
CA GLU A 110 41.54 2.17 -3.42
C GLU A 110 41.16 1.48 -2.11
N LEU A 111 41.49 0.20 -1.95
CA LEU A 111 41.26 -0.54 -0.69
C LEU A 111 42.07 0.05 0.47
N ASN A 112 43.31 0.49 0.24
CA ASN A 112 44.12 1.13 1.28
C ASN A 112 43.58 2.50 1.70
N ASP A 113 43.04 3.28 0.75
CA ASP A 113 42.38 4.55 1.04
C ASP A 113 41.12 4.33 1.87
N LEU A 114 40.28 3.37 1.47
CA LEU A 114 39.07 3.00 2.19
C LEU A 114 39.39 2.45 3.59
N LYS A 115 40.40 1.58 3.71
CA LYS A 115 40.93 1.07 4.97
C LYS A 115 41.35 2.21 5.91
N THR A 116 42.08 3.21 5.39
CA THR A 116 42.53 4.36 6.18
C THR A 116 41.33 5.18 6.68
N GLY A 117 40.38 5.46 5.78
CA GLY A 117 39.16 6.17 6.13
C GLY A 117 38.29 5.44 7.15
N ILE A 118 38.22 4.11 7.09
CA ILE A 118 37.48 3.28 8.03
C ILE A 118 38.17 3.24 9.40
N ASN A 119 39.50 3.09 9.44
CA ASN A 119 40.25 3.14 10.70
C ASN A 119 40.04 4.47 11.44
N GLN A 120 40.11 5.59 10.71
CA GLN A 120 39.84 6.89 11.32
C GLN A 120 38.40 6.98 11.86
N ALA A 121 37.41 6.56 11.08
CA ALA A 121 36.01 6.60 11.51
C ALA A 121 35.75 5.66 12.71
N TYR A 122 36.43 4.50 12.75
CA TYR A 122 36.34 3.56 13.85
C TYR A 122 36.95 4.12 15.13
N ASP A 123 38.16 4.69 15.06
CA ASP A 123 38.84 5.26 16.23
C ASP A 123 38.02 6.42 16.84
N GLU A 124 37.41 7.24 15.99
CA GLU A 124 36.46 8.29 16.40
C GLU A 124 35.22 7.70 17.10
N ALA A 125 34.54 6.75 16.46
CA ALA A 125 33.26 6.21 16.96
C ALA A 125 33.41 5.27 18.18
N ILE A 126 34.42 4.41 18.22
CA ILE A 126 34.59 3.41 19.28
C ILE A 126 34.96 4.07 20.62
N THR A 127 35.69 5.18 20.57
CA THR A 127 36.07 5.94 21.77
C THR A 127 34.83 6.53 22.45
N GLU A 128 33.89 7.05 21.66
CA GLU A 128 32.62 7.55 22.18
C GLU A 128 31.75 6.41 22.73
N PHE A 129 31.74 5.26 22.05
CA PHE A 129 30.97 4.09 22.47
C PHE A 129 31.48 3.50 23.79
N ASP A 130 32.80 3.32 23.96
CA ASP A 130 33.42 2.78 25.19
C ASP A 130 33.06 3.61 26.44
N GLN A 131 32.98 4.93 26.29
CA GLN A 131 32.62 5.83 27.39
C GLN A 131 31.11 5.87 27.69
N GLU A 132 30.28 5.40 26.77
CA GLU A 132 28.84 5.55 26.81
C GLU A 132 28.21 4.70 27.93
N GLY A 133 28.57 3.41 28.06
CA GLY A 133 28.00 2.55 29.11
C GLY A 133 28.24 3.06 30.52
N THR A 134 29.41 3.66 30.78
CA THR A 134 29.73 4.29 32.07
C THR A 134 28.86 5.53 32.29
N ARG A 135 28.67 6.36 31.26
CA ARG A 135 27.83 7.57 31.33
C ARG A 135 26.35 7.22 31.56
N LEU A 136 25.86 6.20 30.89
CA LEU A 136 24.47 5.75 30.98
C LEU A 136 24.18 5.14 32.36
N SER A 137 25.03 4.24 32.84
CA SER A 137 24.85 3.63 34.18
C SER A 137 25.06 4.62 35.34
N ALA A 138 25.64 5.79 35.09
CA ALA A 138 25.82 6.86 36.08
C ALA A 138 24.63 7.84 36.19
N ARG A 139 23.62 7.76 35.31
CA ARG A 139 22.44 8.64 35.37
C ARG A 139 21.68 8.47 36.69
N GLN A 140 21.22 9.58 37.25
CA GLN A 140 20.46 9.61 38.50
C GLN A 140 19.02 9.13 38.28
N GLY A 141 18.39 8.60 39.33
CA GLY A 141 16.98 8.15 39.28
C GLY A 141 16.74 6.74 38.76
N MET A 142 17.75 6.04 38.22
CA MET A 142 17.62 4.65 37.79
C MET A 142 17.87 3.62 38.92
N PRO A 143 17.08 2.53 38.99
CA PRO A 143 17.36 1.40 39.90
C PRO A 143 18.73 0.75 39.62
N GLU A 144 19.39 0.23 40.66
CA GLU A 144 20.71 -0.42 40.49
C GLU A 144 20.65 -1.66 39.59
N GLY A 145 19.55 -2.42 39.60
CA GLY A 145 19.36 -3.55 38.68
C GLY A 145 19.39 -3.13 37.21
N VAL A 146 18.74 -2.01 36.87
CA VAL A 146 18.72 -1.42 35.52
C VAL A 146 20.12 -0.93 35.13
N LYS A 147 20.85 -0.31 36.05
CA LYS A 147 22.23 0.12 35.79
C LYS A 147 23.15 -1.06 35.51
N GLU A 148 22.98 -2.18 36.20
CA GLU A 148 23.75 -3.39 35.95
C GLU A 148 23.41 -4.00 34.59
N LEU A 149 22.12 -4.08 34.25
CA LEU A 149 21.65 -4.52 32.93
C LEU A 149 22.27 -3.69 31.80
N ILE A 150 22.34 -2.36 31.97
CA ILE A 150 22.98 -1.46 31.00
C ILE A 150 24.46 -1.81 30.84
N ARG A 151 25.20 -2.04 31.95
CA ARG A 151 26.63 -2.39 31.89
C ARG A 151 26.86 -3.71 31.18
N GLU A 152 26.04 -4.72 31.47
CA GLU A 152 26.12 -6.04 30.87
C GLU A 152 25.90 -5.98 29.35
N ARG A 153 24.73 -5.48 28.92
CA ARG A 153 24.39 -5.38 27.48
C ARG A 153 25.36 -4.49 26.70
N HIS A 154 25.87 -3.44 27.33
CA HIS A 154 26.87 -2.58 26.73
C HIS A 154 28.22 -3.27 26.56
N ALA A 155 28.70 -3.99 27.58
CA ALA A 155 29.94 -4.75 27.48
C ALA A 155 29.87 -5.81 26.37
N GLU A 156 28.75 -6.52 26.25
CA GLU A 156 28.53 -7.51 25.19
C GLU A 156 28.54 -6.87 23.79
N ALA A 157 27.83 -5.75 23.61
CA ALA A 157 27.79 -5.02 22.35
C ALA A 157 29.16 -4.49 21.94
N LEU A 158 29.90 -3.91 22.89
CA LEU A 158 31.25 -3.40 22.69
C LEU A 158 32.23 -4.52 22.30
N GLU A 159 32.22 -5.64 23.03
CA GLU A 159 33.08 -6.79 22.72
C GLU A 159 32.80 -7.32 21.31
N ARG A 160 31.53 -7.45 20.93
CA ARG A 160 31.13 -7.92 19.60
C ARG A 160 31.68 -7.01 18.50
N VAL A 161 31.48 -5.70 18.62
CA VAL A 161 31.94 -4.72 17.63
C VAL A 161 33.46 -4.72 17.52
N GLN A 162 34.17 -4.69 18.65
CA GLN A 162 35.64 -4.68 18.68
C GLN A 162 36.23 -5.95 18.05
N LYS A 163 35.69 -7.12 18.39
CA LYS A 163 36.14 -8.41 17.85
C LYS A 163 35.91 -8.52 16.34
N ARG A 164 34.73 -8.13 15.87
CA ARG A 164 34.40 -8.17 14.44
C ARG A 164 35.24 -7.17 13.64
N TYR A 165 35.37 -5.94 14.12
CA TYR A 165 36.22 -4.95 13.48
C TYR A 165 37.69 -5.39 13.43
N GLY A 166 38.21 -5.92 14.54
CA GLY A 166 39.59 -6.44 14.59
C GLY A 166 39.86 -7.53 13.55
N THR A 167 38.88 -8.41 13.31
CA THR A 167 38.96 -9.46 12.27
C THR A 167 38.99 -8.84 10.87
N VAL A 168 38.05 -7.94 10.57
CA VAL A 168 37.99 -7.26 9.26
C VAL A 168 39.26 -6.45 8.99
N LYS A 169 39.76 -5.73 10.00
CA LYS A 169 41.00 -4.95 9.89
C LYS A 169 42.20 -5.84 9.60
N HIS A 170 42.31 -6.99 10.28
CA HIS A 170 43.38 -7.95 10.07
C HIS A 170 43.33 -8.55 8.65
N ASP A 171 42.17 -9.06 8.25
CA ASP A 171 41.98 -9.69 6.95
C ASP A 171 42.19 -8.68 5.80
N LEU A 172 41.73 -7.43 5.96
CA LEU A 172 41.93 -6.36 4.97
C LEU A 172 43.42 -5.95 4.85
N GLU A 173 44.18 -6.01 5.94
CA GLU A 173 45.64 -5.80 5.90
C GLU A 173 46.33 -6.93 5.12
N GLN A 174 45.93 -8.18 5.34
CA GLN A 174 46.48 -9.32 4.60
C GLN A 174 46.13 -9.24 3.11
N LEU A 175 44.89 -8.89 2.77
CA LEU A 175 44.42 -8.76 1.40
C LEU A 175 45.26 -7.76 0.58
N THR A 176 45.65 -6.62 1.19
CA THR A 176 46.40 -5.58 0.50
C THR A 176 47.92 -5.73 0.54
N THR A 177 48.44 -6.72 1.28
CA THR A 177 49.90 -6.92 1.46
C THR A 177 50.43 -8.26 0.97
N THR A 178 49.59 -9.30 0.86
CA THR A 178 50.04 -10.60 0.34
C THR A 178 50.55 -10.48 -1.10
N GLN A 179 51.56 -11.28 -1.42
CA GLN A 179 52.14 -11.43 -2.75
C GLN A 179 51.78 -12.77 -3.39
N ASP A 180 50.98 -13.58 -2.71
CA ASP A 180 50.49 -14.87 -3.21
C ASP A 180 49.08 -14.70 -3.80
N ALA A 181 48.91 -15.14 -5.04
CA ALA A 181 47.67 -14.96 -5.79
C ALA A 181 46.53 -15.86 -5.27
N GLU A 182 46.84 -17.07 -4.83
CA GLU A 182 45.84 -18.02 -4.29
C GLU A 182 45.38 -17.55 -2.91
N GLU A 183 46.33 -17.14 -2.06
CA GLU A 183 46.04 -16.55 -0.76
C GLU A 183 45.23 -15.24 -0.89
N GLN A 184 45.56 -14.37 -1.86
CA GLN A 184 44.81 -13.14 -2.07
C GLN A 184 43.35 -13.41 -2.45
N GLN A 185 43.09 -14.43 -3.27
CA GLN A 185 41.74 -14.81 -3.65
C GLN A 185 40.98 -15.41 -2.46
N GLU A 186 41.61 -16.31 -1.68
CA GLU A 186 41.00 -16.92 -0.50
C GLU A 186 40.60 -15.85 0.55
N ILE A 187 41.47 -14.85 0.78
CA ILE A 187 41.17 -13.74 1.70
C ILE A 187 40.01 -12.89 1.15
N LEU A 188 39.98 -12.60 -0.16
CA LEU A 188 38.90 -11.85 -0.79
C LEU A 188 37.55 -12.57 -0.61
N ASP A 189 37.52 -13.88 -0.87
CA ASP A 189 36.31 -14.70 -0.73
C ASP A 189 35.85 -14.77 0.73
N LYS A 190 36.78 -14.98 1.66
CA LYS A 190 36.51 -14.98 3.11
C LYS A 190 35.95 -13.63 3.58
N LEU A 191 36.55 -12.51 3.16
CA LEU A 191 36.08 -11.17 3.50
C LEU A 191 34.71 -10.87 2.87
N SER A 192 34.52 -11.27 1.61
CA SER A 192 33.27 -11.16 0.88
C SER A 192 32.14 -11.90 1.60
N GLU A 193 32.36 -13.14 2.01
CA GLU A 193 31.39 -13.92 2.77
C GLU A 193 31.16 -13.32 4.17
N SER A 194 32.23 -12.99 4.90
CA SER A 194 32.13 -12.44 6.25
C SER A 194 31.39 -11.11 6.27
N LEU A 195 31.72 -10.16 5.39
CA LEU A 195 31.05 -8.85 5.33
C LEU A 195 29.69 -8.91 4.63
N GLY A 196 29.53 -9.84 3.68
CA GLY A 196 28.24 -10.15 3.03
C GLY A 196 27.16 -10.44 4.06
N ASN A 197 27.53 -11.18 5.10
CA ASN A 197 26.67 -11.60 6.21
C ASN A 197 26.46 -10.53 7.30
N GLU A 198 27.24 -9.45 7.27
CA GLU A 198 27.13 -8.37 8.25
C GLU A 198 26.16 -7.28 7.77
N LYS A 199 25.54 -6.60 8.74
CA LYS A 199 24.56 -5.54 8.48
C LYS A 199 25.11 -4.20 8.90
N PHE A 200 25.05 -3.23 7.98
CA PHE A 200 25.48 -1.83 8.21
C PHE A 200 24.37 -0.81 7.88
N LYS A 201 23.31 -1.25 7.18
CA LYS A 201 22.10 -0.48 6.88
C LYS A 201 20.88 -1.42 6.83
N ARG A 202 19.69 -0.85 6.73
CA ARG A 202 18.43 -1.58 6.46
C ARG A 202 18.52 -2.30 5.11
N SER A 203 17.94 -3.50 5.01
CA SER A 203 17.90 -4.24 3.76
C SER A 203 16.96 -3.58 2.75
N HIS A 204 17.24 -3.80 1.46
CA HIS A 204 16.34 -3.43 0.37
C HIS A 204 15.33 -4.56 0.09
N THR A 205 14.04 -4.24 0.10
CA THR A 205 12.96 -5.17 -0.28
C THR A 205 12.75 -5.15 -1.81
N ALA A 206 13.17 -6.21 -2.51
CA ALA A 206 12.94 -6.35 -3.95
C ALA A 206 11.59 -7.03 -4.25
N ASP A 207 10.92 -6.61 -5.32
CA ASP A 207 9.71 -7.29 -5.79
C ASP A 207 10.04 -8.48 -6.70
N ASP A 208 9.19 -9.50 -6.65
CA ASP A 208 9.18 -10.52 -7.70
C ASP A 208 8.63 -9.88 -8.99
N PRO A 209 9.44 -9.77 -10.05
CA PRO A 209 9.01 -9.10 -11.27
C PRO A 209 7.86 -9.82 -12.00
N ASN A 210 7.54 -11.06 -11.62
CA ASN A 210 6.37 -11.78 -12.14
C ASN A 210 5.09 -11.52 -11.34
N LYS A 211 5.19 -10.80 -10.22
CA LYS A 211 4.10 -10.56 -9.27
C LYS A 211 4.08 -9.08 -8.87
N LEU A 212 3.95 -8.20 -9.86
CA LEU A 212 3.88 -6.76 -9.61
C LEU A 212 2.70 -6.39 -8.70
N PRO A 213 2.88 -5.47 -7.74
CA PRO A 213 1.92 -5.20 -6.67
C PRO A 213 0.64 -4.54 -7.18
N TRP A 214 0.73 -3.66 -8.19
CA TRP A 214 -0.41 -2.90 -8.69
C TRP A 214 -0.83 -3.43 -10.05
N ARG A 215 -1.99 -4.11 -10.11
CA ARG A 215 -2.34 -4.92 -11.28
C ARG A 215 -3.83 -5.19 -11.39
N SER A 216 -4.21 -5.68 -12.57
CA SER A 216 -5.46 -6.41 -12.78
C SER A 216 -5.20 -7.92 -12.82
N PRO A 217 -6.02 -8.75 -12.17
CA PRO A 217 -5.91 -10.21 -12.28
C PRO A 217 -6.12 -10.70 -13.71
N SER A 218 -5.72 -11.93 -14.00
CA SER A 218 -6.01 -12.55 -15.29
C SER A 218 -7.51 -12.78 -15.46
N ASP A 219 -7.99 -12.55 -16.69
CA ASP A 219 -9.34 -12.88 -17.15
C ASP A 219 -9.57 -14.39 -17.38
N LYS A 220 -8.50 -15.19 -17.31
CA LYS A 220 -8.56 -16.63 -17.51
C LYS A 220 -9.04 -17.32 -16.23
N VAL A 221 -10.25 -17.86 -16.31
CA VAL A 221 -10.89 -18.65 -15.27
C VAL A 221 -11.30 -20.01 -15.80
N ARG A 222 -11.58 -20.95 -14.90
CA ARG A 222 -12.14 -22.25 -15.28
C ARG A 222 -13.55 -22.10 -15.84
N GLU A 223 -13.94 -23.04 -16.70
CA GLU A 223 -15.33 -23.15 -17.14
C GLU A 223 -16.28 -23.54 -15.98
N PRO A 224 -17.55 -23.09 -16.02
CA PRO A 224 -18.61 -23.49 -15.10
C PRO A 224 -18.88 -24.99 -15.10
N LYS A 225 -19.13 -25.57 -13.93
CA LYS A 225 -19.52 -26.97 -13.81
C LYS A 225 -21.03 -27.14 -14.00
N THR A 226 -21.42 -27.95 -14.99
CA THR A 226 -22.82 -28.12 -15.40
C THR A 226 -23.55 -29.29 -14.74
N ASN A 227 -22.94 -29.96 -13.75
CA ASN A 227 -23.59 -31.01 -12.98
C ASN A 227 -23.25 -30.89 -11.49
N LYS A 228 -24.20 -31.31 -10.65
CA LYS A 228 -24.16 -31.18 -9.19
C LYS A 228 -22.88 -31.76 -8.58
N ARG A 229 -22.49 -32.97 -9.00
CA ARG A 229 -21.31 -33.66 -8.46
C ARG A 229 -20.01 -32.89 -8.72
N ASN A 230 -19.84 -32.36 -9.93
CA ASN A 230 -18.65 -31.59 -10.27
C ASN A 230 -18.63 -30.22 -9.61
N LEU A 231 -19.80 -29.60 -9.37
CA LEU A 231 -19.92 -28.37 -8.57
C LEU A 231 -19.49 -28.64 -7.12
N GLN A 232 -20.05 -29.67 -6.47
CA GLN A 232 -19.67 -30.06 -5.11
C GLN A 232 -18.15 -30.33 -4.99
N ALA A 233 -17.59 -31.07 -5.95
CA ALA A 233 -16.15 -31.33 -5.98
C ALA A 233 -15.32 -30.05 -6.15
N ALA A 234 -15.79 -29.08 -6.94
CA ALA A 234 -15.11 -27.79 -7.12
C ALA A 234 -15.11 -26.94 -5.84
N LEU A 235 -16.06 -27.18 -4.93
CA LEU A 235 -16.13 -26.54 -3.61
C LEU A 235 -15.52 -27.38 -2.48
N GLY A 236 -14.87 -28.51 -2.80
CA GLY A 236 -14.32 -29.41 -1.79
C GLY A 236 -15.37 -30.11 -0.91
N ILE A 237 -16.63 -30.16 -1.36
CA ILE A 237 -17.73 -30.83 -0.66
C ILE A 237 -17.73 -32.30 -1.07
N ASP A 238 -17.75 -33.21 -0.08
CA ASP A 238 -17.83 -34.65 -0.34
C ASP A 238 -19.19 -35.04 -0.92
N SER A 239 -19.21 -35.27 -2.23
CA SER A 239 -20.39 -35.72 -2.99
C SER A 239 -20.97 -37.07 -2.54
N TYR A 240 -20.27 -37.83 -1.69
CA TYR A 240 -20.71 -39.13 -1.18
C TYR A 240 -21.28 -39.09 0.25
N ALA A 241 -21.13 -37.98 0.97
CA ALA A 241 -21.62 -37.86 2.35
C ALA A 241 -23.14 -38.10 2.47
N GLU A 242 -23.93 -37.67 1.48
CA GLU A 242 -25.38 -37.90 1.42
C GLU A 242 -25.73 -39.40 1.31
N TYR A 243 -24.95 -40.19 0.58
CA TYR A 243 -25.19 -41.63 0.43
C TYR A 243 -24.89 -42.42 1.70
N VAL A 244 -23.95 -41.95 2.52
CA VAL A 244 -23.62 -42.56 3.82
C VAL A 244 -24.70 -42.24 4.85
N GLN A 245 -25.29 -41.04 4.84
CA GLN A 245 -26.37 -40.67 5.76
C GLN A 245 -27.73 -41.32 5.44
N VAL A 246 -28.03 -41.58 4.17
CA VAL A 246 -29.25 -42.34 3.80
C VAL A 246 -29.12 -43.82 4.21
N ALA A 247 -27.91 -44.37 4.28
CA ALA A 247 -27.65 -45.73 4.73
C ALA A 247 -27.63 -45.90 6.26
N SER A 248 -27.50 -44.81 7.03
CA SER A 248 -27.41 -44.82 8.51
C SER A 248 -28.61 -44.19 9.23
N ARG A 249 -29.63 -43.71 8.51
CA ARG A 249 -30.88 -43.22 9.10
C ARG A 249 -31.76 -44.39 9.57
N ASP A 250 -31.72 -44.68 10.86
CA ASP A 250 -32.89 -45.26 11.54
C ASP A 250 -33.98 -44.17 11.58
N LEU A 251 -35.08 -44.38 10.84
CA LEU A 251 -36.26 -43.52 10.88
C LEU A 251 -36.79 -43.48 12.32
N THR A 252 -36.62 -42.36 13.03
CA THR A 252 -37.24 -42.19 14.35
C THR A 252 -38.73 -41.85 14.19
N PRO A 253 -39.60 -42.34 15.09
CA PRO A 253 -41.02 -42.01 15.05
C PRO A 253 -41.32 -40.49 15.10
N GLU A 254 -40.45 -39.65 15.69
CA GLU A 254 -40.63 -38.19 15.67
C GLU A 254 -40.56 -37.59 14.25
N MET A 255 -39.73 -38.14 13.34
CA MET A 255 -39.66 -37.69 11.95
C MET A 255 -40.89 -38.07 11.11
N LEU A 256 -41.70 -39.02 11.59
CA LEU A 256 -42.96 -39.43 10.97
C LEU A 256 -44.18 -38.73 11.61
N VAL A 257 -43.98 -37.96 12.69
CA VAL A 257 -45.05 -37.39 13.53
C VAL A 257 -44.91 -35.87 13.74
N SER A 258 -43.85 -35.21 13.26
CA SER A 258 -43.79 -33.75 13.31
C SER A 258 -44.86 -33.14 12.40
N GLY A 259 -45.95 -32.64 12.98
CA GLY A 259 -46.97 -31.85 12.27
C GLY A 259 -46.50 -30.47 11.83
N ASP A 260 -45.21 -30.17 12.01
CA ASP A 260 -44.55 -28.93 11.60
C ASP A 260 -44.08 -29.03 10.14
N VAL A 261 -44.77 -28.30 9.26
CA VAL A 261 -44.53 -28.28 7.81
C VAL A 261 -43.11 -27.78 7.48
N ALA A 262 -42.52 -26.93 8.32
CA ALA A 262 -41.19 -26.38 8.11
C ALA A 262 -40.09 -27.45 8.24
N VAL A 263 -40.14 -28.25 9.31
CA VAL A 263 -39.20 -29.37 9.54
C VAL A 263 -39.35 -30.43 8.44
N GLY A 264 -40.59 -30.73 8.04
CA GLY A 264 -40.88 -31.65 6.93
C GLY A 264 -40.35 -31.17 5.56
N LYS A 265 -40.11 -29.86 5.40
CA LYS A 265 -39.51 -29.23 4.20
C LYS A 265 -38.02 -28.89 4.35
N GLY A 266 -37.37 -29.45 5.37
CA GLY A 266 -35.92 -29.35 5.55
C GLY A 266 -35.43 -28.00 6.06
N VAL A 267 -36.27 -27.23 6.75
CA VAL A 267 -35.85 -26.05 7.53
C VAL A 267 -35.09 -26.52 8.76
N THR A 268 -33.97 -25.86 9.05
CA THR A 268 -33.11 -26.14 10.21
C THR A 268 -32.88 -24.88 11.03
N GLU A 269 -32.48 -25.04 12.29
CA GLU A 269 -32.13 -23.89 13.15
C GLU A 269 -30.97 -23.07 12.55
N ALA A 270 -30.02 -23.72 11.87
CA ALA A 270 -28.90 -23.06 11.20
C ALA A 270 -29.33 -22.05 10.12
N ASP A 271 -30.54 -22.22 9.55
CA ASP A 271 -31.11 -21.30 8.56
C ASP A 271 -31.57 -19.96 9.16
N LEU A 272 -31.49 -19.79 10.48
CA LEU A 272 -31.80 -18.56 11.23
C LEU A 272 -30.59 -17.96 11.96
N GLN A 273 -29.46 -18.68 12.06
CA GLN A 273 -28.32 -18.26 12.87
C GLN A 273 -27.37 -17.33 12.12
N GLU A 274 -26.53 -16.63 12.87
CA GLU A 274 -25.38 -15.90 12.33
C GLU A 274 -24.28 -16.85 11.85
N THR A 275 -23.48 -16.38 10.90
CA THR A 275 -22.25 -17.05 10.43
C THR A 275 -21.17 -16.00 10.20
N ILE A 276 -19.94 -16.38 9.82
CA ILE A 276 -18.87 -15.40 9.53
C ILE A 276 -19.34 -14.35 8.51
N ASP A 277 -19.98 -14.79 7.43
CA ASP A 277 -20.41 -13.91 6.33
C ASP A 277 -21.77 -13.25 6.62
N ILE A 278 -22.57 -13.80 7.53
CA ILE A 278 -23.92 -13.33 7.89
C ILE A 278 -23.92 -12.86 9.35
N GLN A 279 -23.60 -11.59 9.55
CA GLN A 279 -23.76 -10.89 10.83
C GLN A 279 -25.18 -10.29 10.89
N ILE A 280 -25.83 -10.35 12.05
CA ILE A 280 -27.13 -9.73 12.34
C ILE A 280 -26.88 -8.69 13.44
N THR A 281 -26.35 -7.54 13.05
CA THR A 281 -26.11 -6.41 13.95
C THR A 281 -27.42 -5.68 14.26
N ASP A 282 -27.37 -4.71 15.18
CA ASP A 282 -28.53 -3.90 15.51
C ASP A 282 -29.00 -3.06 14.31
N GLU A 283 -28.09 -2.54 13.49
CA GLU A 283 -28.45 -1.82 12.26
C GLU A 283 -29.20 -2.72 11.25
N ILE A 284 -28.81 -3.99 11.16
CA ILE A 284 -29.50 -4.97 10.30
C ILE A 284 -30.89 -5.30 10.84
N ARG A 285 -31.04 -5.44 12.17
CA ARG A 285 -32.36 -5.65 12.81
C ARG A 285 -33.27 -4.45 12.57
N GLU A 286 -32.79 -3.24 12.83
CA GLU A 286 -33.54 -2.00 12.62
C GLU A 286 -33.95 -1.83 11.16
N LEU A 287 -33.05 -2.14 10.21
CA LEU A 287 -33.39 -2.11 8.79
C LEU A 287 -34.47 -3.15 8.44
N ALA A 288 -34.35 -4.39 8.90
CA ALA A 288 -35.35 -5.42 8.68
C ALA A 288 -36.73 -5.03 9.25
N GLU A 289 -36.76 -4.47 10.46
CA GLU A 289 -37.98 -3.95 11.08
C GLU A 289 -38.58 -2.78 10.29
N SER A 290 -37.74 -1.87 9.80
CA SER A 290 -38.19 -0.73 8.97
C SER A 290 -38.79 -1.16 7.62
N LEU A 291 -38.50 -2.38 7.18
CA LEU A 291 -39.04 -3.03 5.99
C LEU A 291 -40.19 -4.00 6.35
N ASP A 292 -40.85 -3.74 7.47
CA ASP A 292 -41.98 -4.50 8.02
C ASP A 292 -41.68 -5.99 8.25
N ASN A 293 -40.40 -6.37 8.38
CA ASN A 293 -39.95 -7.77 8.42
C ASN A 293 -40.52 -8.60 7.25
N ASN A 294 -40.75 -7.96 6.11
CA ASN A 294 -41.43 -8.56 4.97
C ASN A 294 -40.42 -9.04 3.90
N PRO A 295 -40.49 -10.29 3.43
CA PRO A 295 -39.53 -10.81 2.45
C PRO A 295 -39.55 -10.08 1.11
N VAL A 296 -40.71 -9.54 0.69
CA VAL A 296 -40.84 -8.76 -0.56
C VAL A 296 -40.14 -7.41 -0.41
N GLU A 297 -40.39 -6.70 0.69
CA GLU A 297 -39.77 -5.39 0.95
C GLU A 297 -38.26 -5.53 1.14
N ILE A 298 -37.83 -6.53 1.91
CA ILE A 298 -36.41 -6.85 2.13
C ILE A 298 -35.70 -7.15 0.80
N TYR A 299 -36.23 -8.08 -0.01
CA TYR A 299 -35.65 -8.42 -1.31
C TYR A 299 -35.56 -7.19 -2.22
N THR A 300 -36.64 -6.41 -2.28
CA THR A 300 -36.74 -5.23 -3.14
C THR A 300 -35.75 -4.16 -2.71
N TRP A 301 -35.60 -3.94 -1.40
CA TRP A 301 -34.65 -2.97 -0.85
C TRP A 301 -33.21 -3.37 -1.18
N VAL A 302 -32.82 -4.63 -0.96
CA VAL A 302 -31.45 -5.09 -1.28
C VAL A 302 -31.17 -4.98 -2.78
N HIS A 303 -32.13 -5.35 -3.63
CA HIS A 303 -31.99 -5.21 -5.08
C HIS A 303 -31.77 -3.76 -5.51
N ASN A 304 -32.50 -2.81 -4.91
CA ASN A 304 -32.48 -1.41 -5.35
C ASN A 304 -31.34 -0.59 -4.75
N ASN A 305 -30.77 -1.01 -3.61
CA ASN A 305 -29.81 -0.19 -2.84
C ASN A 305 -28.37 -0.72 -2.85
N ILE A 306 -28.12 -1.92 -3.37
CA ILE A 306 -26.77 -2.50 -3.41
C ILE A 306 -26.25 -2.54 -4.84
N ARG A 307 -25.15 -1.84 -5.12
CA ARG A 307 -24.46 -1.91 -6.43
C ARG A 307 -23.74 -3.25 -6.60
N PHE A 308 -23.83 -3.83 -7.79
CA PHE A 308 -23.18 -5.10 -8.10
C PHE A 308 -21.70 -4.89 -8.44
N VAL A 309 -20.83 -5.68 -7.81
CA VAL A 309 -19.41 -5.82 -8.16
C VAL A 309 -19.20 -7.22 -8.76
N PRO A 310 -18.67 -7.35 -9.99
CA PRO A 310 -18.55 -8.65 -10.65
C PRO A 310 -17.32 -9.45 -10.15
N SER A 311 -17.30 -9.79 -8.85
CA SER A 311 -16.25 -10.62 -8.23
C SER A 311 -16.81 -11.94 -7.67
N TYR A 312 -15.92 -12.91 -7.43
CA TYR A 312 -16.26 -14.28 -7.04
C TYR A 312 -15.97 -14.56 -5.56
N GLY A 313 -16.87 -15.30 -4.88
CA GLY A 313 -16.73 -15.67 -3.47
C GLY A 313 -17.15 -14.56 -2.48
N SER A 314 -17.09 -14.85 -1.19
CA SER A 314 -17.35 -13.87 -0.12
C SER A 314 -16.07 -13.09 0.20
N ILE A 315 -16.20 -11.77 0.22
CA ILE A 315 -15.08 -10.85 0.45
C ILE A 315 -15.30 -10.04 1.73
N GLN A 316 -16.50 -9.51 1.97
CA GLN A 316 -16.73 -8.49 3.01
C GLN A 316 -17.94 -8.79 3.91
N GLY A 317 -18.78 -9.77 3.56
CA GLY A 317 -19.91 -10.19 4.40
C GLY A 317 -21.09 -9.20 4.43
N SER A 318 -22.11 -9.50 5.23
CA SER A 318 -23.38 -8.77 5.26
C SER A 318 -23.23 -7.31 5.71
N GLN A 319 -22.55 -7.09 6.83
CA GLN A 319 -22.45 -5.78 7.46
C GLN A 319 -21.71 -4.78 6.58
N TYR A 320 -20.51 -5.12 6.10
CA TYR A 320 -19.74 -4.21 5.27
C TYR A 320 -20.41 -3.94 3.90
N THR A 321 -21.19 -4.91 3.39
CA THR A 321 -22.03 -4.71 2.19
C THR A 321 -23.16 -3.71 2.43
N LEU A 322 -23.78 -3.75 3.61
CA LEU A 322 -24.81 -2.79 3.99
C LEU A 322 -24.26 -1.36 4.02
N GLU A 323 -23.04 -1.19 4.51
CA GLU A 323 -22.43 0.13 4.72
C GLU A 323 -21.83 0.71 3.44
N THR A 324 -21.13 -0.11 2.65
CA THR A 324 -20.52 0.32 1.38
C THR A 324 -21.54 0.46 0.24
N LYS A 325 -22.76 -0.05 0.44
CA LYS A 325 -23.86 -0.09 -0.56
C LYS A 325 -23.44 -0.74 -1.88
N ARG A 326 -22.49 -1.67 -1.81
CA ARG A 326 -21.95 -2.40 -2.95
C ARG A 326 -21.53 -3.79 -2.51
N GLY A 327 -21.62 -4.76 -3.40
CA GLY A 327 -21.16 -6.11 -3.12
C GLY A 327 -21.31 -7.00 -4.34
N ASN A 328 -20.60 -8.13 -4.30
CA ASN A 328 -20.76 -9.16 -5.32
C ASN A 328 -21.97 -10.06 -5.01
N ALA A 329 -22.12 -11.14 -5.78
CA ALA A 329 -23.24 -12.07 -5.62
C ALA A 329 -23.30 -12.71 -4.22
N SER A 330 -22.14 -13.12 -3.68
CA SER A 330 -22.08 -13.79 -2.37
C SER A 330 -22.28 -12.79 -1.24
N ASP A 331 -21.64 -11.62 -1.30
CA ASP A 331 -21.76 -10.56 -0.31
C ASP A 331 -23.19 -9.97 -0.27
N THR A 332 -23.81 -9.77 -1.45
CA THR A 332 -25.22 -9.33 -1.56
C THR A 332 -26.17 -10.41 -1.02
N ALA A 333 -25.89 -11.69 -1.30
CA ALA A 333 -26.66 -12.79 -0.72
C ALA A 333 -26.50 -12.83 0.81
N SER A 334 -25.30 -12.61 1.34
CA SER A 334 -25.06 -12.52 2.79
C SER A 334 -25.89 -11.43 3.46
N LEU A 335 -25.98 -10.24 2.86
CA LEU A 335 -26.84 -9.16 3.37
C LEU A 335 -28.33 -9.49 3.27
N LEU A 336 -28.77 -10.08 2.15
CA LEU A 336 -30.16 -10.51 2.01
C LEU A 336 -30.52 -11.56 3.07
N LEU A 337 -29.63 -12.53 3.31
CA LEU A 337 -29.80 -13.54 4.33
C LEU A 337 -29.82 -12.95 5.73
N SER A 338 -28.95 -12.00 6.06
CA SER A 338 -28.94 -11.39 7.40
C SER A 338 -30.24 -10.66 7.71
N LEU A 339 -30.79 -9.91 6.73
CA LEU A 339 -32.09 -9.23 6.89
C LEU A 339 -33.26 -10.20 7.01
N LEU A 340 -33.28 -11.27 6.20
CA LEU A 340 -34.32 -12.30 6.28
C LEU A 340 -34.27 -13.05 7.62
N ARG A 341 -33.08 -13.43 8.08
CA ARG A 341 -32.89 -14.12 9.36
C ARG A 341 -33.22 -13.21 10.54
N ALA A 342 -32.88 -11.92 10.46
CA ALA A 342 -33.31 -10.91 11.44
C ALA A 342 -34.84 -10.79 11.52
N ALA A 343 -35.53 -10.91 10.38
CA ALA A 343 -36.99 -10.99 10.28
C ALA A 343 -37.57 -12.36 10.68
N ASN A 344 -36.75 -13.27 11.22
CA ASN A 344 -37.12 -14.64 11.60
C ASN A 344 -37.65 -15.48 10.41
N ILE A 345 -37.13 -15.23 9.21
CA ILE A 345 -37.43 -15.97 7.99
C ILE A 345 -36.25 -16.91 7.71
N PRO A 346 -36.43 -18.25 7.78
CA PRO A 346 -35.36 -19.19 7.49
C PRO A 346 -34.86 -19.00 6.06
N ALA A 347 -33.55 -18.81 5.91
CA ALA A 347 -32.95 -18.52 4.63
C ALA A 347 -31.55 -19.13 4.51
N LYS A 348 -31.16 -19.54 3.31
CA LYS A 348 -29.88 -20.18 3.03
C LYS A 348 -29.33 -19.78 1.67
N TYR A 349 -28.03 -19.96 1.48
CA TYR A 349 -27.41 -19.76 0.18
C TYR A 349 -27.77 -20.89 -0.76
N ALA A 350 -27.89 -20.57 -2.04
CA ALA A 350 -27.86 -21.51 -3.13
C ALA A 350 -26.77 -21.09 -4.12
N TYR A 351 -26.15 -22.08 -4.75
CA TYR A 351 -25.05 -21.86 -5.68
C TYR A 351 -25.11 -22.84 -6.83
N GLY A 352 -24.79 -22.36 -8.03
CA GLY A 352 -24.94 -23.17 -9.22
C GLY A 352 -24.46 -22.50 -10.48
N THR A 353 -24.83 -23.08 -11.63
CA THR A 353 -24.53 -22.53 -12.95
C THR A 353 -25.78 -21.98 -13.60
N VAL A 354 -25.64 -20.79 -14.19
CA VAL A 354 -26.72 -20.03 -14.84
C VAL A 354 -26.31 -19.63 -16.25
N GLU A 355 -27.30 -19.39 -17.12
CA GLU A 355 -27.11 -18.84 -18.46
C GLU A 355 -27.88 -17.54 -18.62
N ILE A 356 -27.16 -16.48 -18.99
CA ILE A 356 -27.72 -15.14 -19.12
C ILE A 356 -27.46 -14.64 -20.56
N PRO A 357 -28.48 -14.07 -21.24
CA PRO A 357 -28.28 -13.41 -22.53
C PRO A 357 -27.19 -12.34 -22.46
N VAL A 358 -26.33 -12.29 -23.48
CA VAL A 358 -25.11 -11.46 -23.46
C VAL A 358 -25.40 -9.96 -23.30
N ASP A 359 -26.52 -9.47 -23.85
CA ASP A 359 -26.96 -8.07 -23.71
C ASP A 359 -27.24 -7.71 -22.24
N LYS A 360 -27.82 -8.65 -21.49
CA LYS A 360 -28.10 -8.48 -20.06
C LYS A 360 -26.83 -8.50 -19.23
N VAL A 361 -25.87 -9.36 -19.58
CA VAL A 361 -24.56 -9.40 -18.90
C VAL A 361 -23.77 -8.13 -19.17
N MET A 362 -23.69 -7.67 -20.42
CA MET A 362 -23.00 -6.43 -20.78
C MET A 362 -23.54 -5.22 -20.01
N ASN A 363 -24.86 -5.12 -19.86
CA ASN A 363 -25.50 -4.09 -19.04
C ASN A 363 -25.18 -4.26 -17.54
N TRP A 364 -25.25 -5.49 -17.02
CA TRP A 364 -25.09 -5.80 -15.60
C TRP A 364 -23.68 -5.51 -15.07
N VAL A 365 -22.64 -5.79 -15.86
CA VAL A 365 -21.22 -5.61 -15.46
C VAL A 365 -20.67 -4.18 -15.67
N GLY A 366 -21.54 -3.18 -15.82
CA GLY A 366 -21.12 -1.77 -15.95
C GLY A 366 -21.25 -1.17 -17.36
N GLY A 367 -22.02 -1.80 -18.26
CA GLY A 367 -22.43 -1.17 -19.51
C GLY A 367 -21.37 -1.19 -20.62
N VAL A 368 -20.64 -2.30 -20.74
CA VAL A 368 -19.68 -2.50 -21.85
C VAL A 368 -20.42 -2.71 -23.18
N THR A 369 -19.74 -2.45 -24.29
CA THR A 369 -20.32 -2.50 -25.66
C THR A 369 -19.92 -3.74 -26.46
N LYS A 370 -19.02 -4.57 -25.90
CA LYS A 370 -18.54 -5.81 -26.51
C LYS A 370 -18.74 -7.00 -25.56
N PRO A 371 -19.25 -8.14 -26.04
CA PRO A 371 -19.35 -9.38 -25.27
C PRO A 371 -18.04 -9.81 -24.60
N GLU A 372 -16.92 -9.66 -25.31
CA GLU A 372 -15.60 -10.06 -24.85
C GLU A 372 -15.15 -9.22 -23.64
N ALA A 373 -15.48 -7.92 -23.62
CA ALA A 373 -15.23 -7.06 -22.47
C ALA A 373 -16.02 -7.51 -21.23
N ALA A 374 -17.28 -7.91 -21.42
CA ALA A 374 -18.11 -8.41 -20.32
C ALA A 374 -17.57 -9.73 -19.76
N GLN A 375 -17.19 -10.65 -20.65
CA GLN A 375 -16.57 -11.91 -20.26
C GLN A 375 -15.24 -11.68 -19.52
N SER A 376 -14.42 -10.75 -20.01
CA SER A 376 -13.15 -10.39 -19.38
C SER A 376 -13.36 -9.84 -17.96
N LEU A 377 -14.33 -8.93 -17.75
CA LEU A 377 -14.61 -8.41 -16.39
C LEU A 377 -14.98 -9.53 -15.41
N LEU A 378 -15.90 -10.42 -15.80
CA LEU A 378 -16.28 -11.58 -14.98
C LEU A 378 -15.07 -12.47 -14.67
N GLY A 379 -14.21 -12.70 -15.67
CA GLY A 379 -12.99 -13.50 -15.51
C GLY A 379 -11.97 -12.86 -14.58
N GLN A 380 -11.70 -11.57 -14.72
CA GLN A 380 -10.76 -10.84 -13.86
C GLN A 380 -11.26 -10.76 -12.42
N GLY A 381 -12.58 -10.68 -12.21
CA GLY A 381 -13.21 -10.82 -10.89
C GLY A 381 -13.24 -12.25 -10.34
N GLY A 382 -12.77 -13.23 -11.12
CA GLY A 382 -12.61 -14.61 -10.69
C GLY A 382 -13.82 -15.51 -10.92
N ILE A 383 -14.88 -15.00 -11.52
CA ILE A 383 -16.14 -15.75 -11.69
C ILE A 383 -15.97 -16.80 -12.79
N PRO A 384 -16.07 -18.11 -12.48
CA PRO A 384 -16.03 -19.16 -13.49
C PRO A 384 -17.08 -18.91 -14.57
N ASN A 385 -16.64 -18.74 -15.82
CA ASN A 385 -17.53 -18.36 -16.92
C ASN A 385 -17.05 -18.86 -18.28
N VAL A 386 -17.98 -18.93 -19.25
CA VAL A 386 -17.70 -19.23 -20.65
C VAL A 386 -18.75 -18.55 -21.56
N ALA A 387 -18.28 -17.93 -22.65
CA ALA A 387 -19.14 -17.40 -23.69
C ALA A 387 -19.69 -18.52 -24.60
N LEU A 388 -20.99 -18.50 -24.86
CA LEU A 388 -21.67 -19.45 -25.76
C LEU A 388 -21.84 -18.82 -27.14
N ILE A 389 -21.36 -19.51 -28.17
CA ILE A 389 -21.32 -19.04 -29.55
C ILE A 389 -22.39 -19.74 -30.38
N GLU A 390 -23.28 -18.97 -30.99
CA GLU A 390 -24.30 -19.44 -31.93
C GLU A 390 -24.23 -18.59 -33.21
N GLY A 391 -24.14 -19.24 -34.38
CA GLY A 391 -24.05 -18.52 -35.66
C GLY A 391 -22.82 -17.58 -35.77
N GLY A 392 -21.73 -17.89 -35.06
CA GLY A 392 -20.50 -17.09 -35.06
C GLY A 392 -20.55 -15.83 -34.17
N LYS A 393 -21.58 -15.68 -33.33
CA LYS A 393 -21.70 -14.57 -32.36
C LYS A 393 -21.88 -15.12 -30.96
N ILE A 394 -21.35 -14.42 -29.97
CA ILE A 394 -21.63 -14.71 -28.56
C ILE A 394 -23.08 -14.30 -28.28
N THR A 395 -23.94 -15.24 -27.88
CA THR A 395 -25.37 -14.99 -27.60
C THR A 395 -25.70 -15.02 -26.12
N LYS A 396 -24.97 -15.83 -25.35
CA LYS A 396 -25.14 -15.99 -23.90
C LYS A 396 -23.79 -16.12 -23.22
N ILE A 397 -23.75 -15.83 -21.93
CA ILE A 397 -22.64 -16.20 -21.06
C ILE A 397 -23.18 -17.19 -20.03
N ARG A 398 -22.49 -18.32 -19.90
CA ARG A 398 -22.72 -19.29 -18.83
C ARG A 398 -21.73 -18.99 -17.70
N MET A 399 -22.21 -18.92 -16.47
CA MET A 399 -21.38 -18.59 -15.31
C MET A 399 -21.84 -19.31 -14.05
N GLU A 400 -20.93 -19.48 -13.10
CA GLU A 400 -21.28 -19.89 -11.75
C GLU A 400 -21.70 -18.68 -10.90
N HIS A 401 -22.69 -18.89 -10.03
CA HIS A 401 -23.36 -17.79 -9.34
C HIS A 401 -23.93 -18.22 -7.98
N THR A 402 -24.03 -17.26 -7.05
CA THR A 402 -24.59 -17.41 -5.70
C THR A 402 -25.90 -16.62 -5.61
N TRP A 403 -26.94 -17.19 -5.02
CA TRP A 403 -28.21 -16.53 -4.71
C TRP A 403 -28.78 -17.03 -3.37
N VAL A 404 -29.99 -16.60 -3.01
CA VAL A 404 -30.66 -16.95 -1.75
C VAL A 404 -31.86 -17.85 -2.00
N GLU A 405 -32.11 -18.81 -1.11
CA GLU A 405 -33.40 -19.48 -0.95
C GLU A 405 -34.00 -19.09 0.40
N ALA A 406 -35.21 -18.54 0.41
CA ALA A 406 -35.92 -18.13 1.62
C ALA A 406 -37.21 -18.94 1.80
N PHE A 407 -37.49 -19.36 3.03
CA PHE A 407 -38.70 -20.11 3.38
C PHE A 407 -39.83 -19.14 3.73
N VAL A 408 -40.69 -18.83 2.76
CA VAL A 408 -41.69 -17.76 2.84
C VAL A 408 -43.12 -18.30 2.73
N ASP A 409 -44.09 -17.52 3.22
CA ASP A 409 -45.53 -17.75 3.00
C ASP A 409 -45.85 -17.42 1.54
N PHE A 410 -45.69 -18.40 0.66
CA PHE A 410 -45.79 -18.23 -0.78
C PHE A 410 -47.22 -18.42 -1.29
N GLU A 411 -48.00 -19.36 -0.76
CA GLU A 411 -49.38 -19.57 -1.23
C GLU A 411 -50.41 -19.04 -0.21
N PRO A 412 -51.37 -18.18 -0.62
CA PRO A 412 -51.62 -17.64 -1.96
C PRO A 412 -50.97 -16.27 -2.21
N SER A 413 -50.31 -15.68 -1.21
CA SER A 413 -49.96 -14.27 -1.19
C SER A 413 -48.62 -13.95 -1.88
N ARG A 414 -47.81 -14.97 -2.15
CA ARG A 414 -46.46 -14.91 -2.73
C ARG A 414 -45.55 -13.97 -1.96
N GLY A 415 -45.54 -14.10 -0.64
CA GLY A 415 -44.74 -13.30 0.28
C GLY A 415 -45.28 -11.92 0.63
N ILE A 416 -46.35 -11.43 -0.04
CA ILE A 416 -46.94 -10.12 0.28
C ILE A 416 -47.51 -10.11 1.70
N LYS A 417 -48.10 -11.22 2.14
CA LYS A 417 -48.48 -11.45 3.53
C LYS A 417 -47.65 -12.60 4.04
N ASN A 418 -46.59 -12.29 4.79
CA ASN A 418 -45.74 -13.30 5.37
C ASN A 418 -46.19 -13.63 6.80
N ARG A 419 -46.81 -14.79 7.01
CA ARG A 419 -47.24 -15.25 8.35
C ARG A 419 -46.54 -16.52 8.77
N GLU A 420 -46.72 -17.58 8.00
CA GLU A 420 -46.12 -18.89 8.25
C GLU A 420 -45.53 -19.39 6.93
N GLY A 421 -44.23 -19.67 6.95
CA GLY A 421 -43.52 -20.11 5.75
C GLY A 421 -44.06 -21.44 5.23
N ASP A 422 -44.22 -21.55 3.91
CA ASP A 422 -44.66 -22.78 3.29
C ASP A 422 -43.72 -23.27 2.19
N ASN A 423 -42.94 -22.42 1.51
CA ASN A 423 -42.10 -22.84 0.39
C ASN A 423 -40.73 -22.15 0.38
N TRP A 424 -39.70 -22.88 -0.07
CA TRP A 424 -38.40 -22.33 -0.41
C TRP A 424 -38.47 -21.61 -1.75
N ILE A 425 -38.18 -20.31 -1.76
CA ILE A 425 -38.28 -19.46 -2.93
C ILE A 425 -36.89 -18.90 -3.27
N PRO A 426 -36.40 -19.07 -4.50
CA PRO A 426 -35.13 -18.51 -4.93
C PRO A 426 -35.23 -17.00 -5.17
N MET A 427 -34.23 -16.26 -4.70
CA MET A 427 -34.13 -14.81 -4.77
C MET A 427 -32.69 -14.41 -5.10
N ASP A 428 -32.51 -13.62 -6.15
CA ASP A 428 -31.22 -13.07 -6.53
C ASP A 428 -31.32 -11.54 -6.60
N ALA A 429 -30.92 -10.89 -5.52
CA ALA A 429 -30.89 -9.43 -5.43
C ALA A 429 -29.63 -8.82 -6.08
N SER A 430 -28.66 -9.64 -6.50
CA SER A 430 -27.43 -9.18 -7.16
C SER A 430 -27.65 -8.94 -8.66
N PHE A 431 -28.50 -9.76 -9.30
CA PHE A 431 -28.88 -9.56 -10.70
C PHE A 431 -29.82 -8.37 -10.87
N LYS A 432 -29.34 -7.36 -11.58
CA LYS A 432 -30.08 -6.14 -11.90
C LYS A 432 -29.70 -5.58 -13.25
N GLN A 433 -30.50 -4.65 -13.74
CA GLN A 433 -30.23 -3.92 -14.97
C GLN A 433 -30.09 -2.44 -14.65
N TYR A 434 -29.21 -1.76 -15.38
CA TYR A 434 -28.87 -0.37 -15.18
C TYR A 434 -29.36 0.51 -16.32
N GLU A 435 -29.67 1.75 -16.01
CA GLU A 435 -29.80 2.85 -16.96
C GLU A 435 -28.51 3.65 -16.94
N PHE A 436 -27.90 3.79 -18.12
CA PHE A 436 -26.67 4.55 -18.31
C PHE A 436 -27.02 5.85 -19.00
N THR A 437 -26.79 6.96 -18.32
CA THR A 437 -26.94 8.30 -18.91
C THR A 437 -25.55 8.80 -19.27
N GLU A 438 -25.40 9.24 -20.53
CA GLU A 438 -24.14 9.81 -20.99
C GLU A 438 -23.89 11.18 -20.34
N GLY A 439 -22.67 11.39 -19.86
CA GLY A 439 -22.24 12.68 -19.31
C GLY A 439 -22.03 13.73 -20.40
N MET A 440 -21.53 14.90 -20.00
CA MET A 440 -21.09 15.92 -20.95
C MET A 440 -19.92 15.38 -21.77
N SER A 441 -19.95 15.61 -23.08
CA SER A 441 -18.85 15.24 -24.00
C SER A 441 -17.64 16.17 -23.84
N LEU A 442 -17.06 16.27 -22.64
CA LEU A 442 -15.97 17.20 -22.32
C LEU A 442 -14.77 17.02 -23.25
N LYS A 443 -14.42 15.78 -23.57
CA LYS A 443 -13.32 15.45 -24.49
C LYS A 443 -13.48 16.04 -25.89
N ASP A 444 -14.73 16.09 -26.39
CA ASP A 444 -15.02 16.61 -27.72
C ASP A 444 -15.22 18.13 -27.73
N ARG A 445 -15.59 18.70 -26.58
CA ARG A 445 -15.99 20.11 -26.43
C ARG A 445 -14.86 20.99 -25.90
N VAL A 446 -14.03 20.45 -25.03
CA VAL A 446 -12.78 21.04 -24.51
C VAL A 446 -11.68 20.01 -24.74
N PRO A 447 -11.22 19.84 -26.00
CA PRO A 447 -10.17 18.87 -26.29
C PRO A 447 -8.84 19.32 -25.66
N PHE A 448 -8.19 18.42 -24.94
CA PHE A 448 -6.81 18.63 -24.50
C PHE A 448 -5.89 18.56 -25.72
N ASP A 449 -5.13 19.62 -25.99
CA ASP A 449 -4.18 19.65 -27.10
C ASP A 449 -2.89 18.90 -26.75
N ALA A 450 -3.03 17.57 -26.65
CA ALA A 450 -1.93 16.67 -26.37
C ALA A 450 -0.80 16.78 -27.42
N GLN A 451 -1.11 17.18 -28.66
CA GLN A 451 -0.12 17.28 -29.73
C GLN A 451 0.72 18.56 -29.58
N SER A 452 0.11 19.68 -29.21
CA SER A 452 0.86 20.90 -28.88
C SER A 452 1.69 20.70 -27.63
N LEU A 453 1.14 20.09 -26.57
CA LEU A 453 1.94 19.78 -25.38
C LEU A 453 3.12 18.86 -25.73
N LYS A 454 2.87 17.79 -26.48
CA LYS A 454 3.92 16.86 -26.94
C LYS A 454 4.99 17.61 -27.75
N SER A 455 4.60 18.44 -28.71
CA SER A 455 5.53 19.19 -29.56
C SER A 455 6.36 20.19 -28.72
N ASN A 456 5.73 20.86 -27.75
CA ASN A 456 6.41 21.76 -26.82
C ASN A 456 7.41 21.03 -25.91
N ILE A 457 7.09 19.81 -25.49
CA ILE A 457 8.01 18.94 -24.76
C ILE A 457 9.16 18.52 -25.68
N GLU A 458 8.87 18.01 -26.87
CA GLU A 458 9.88 17.55 -27.85
C GLU A 458 10.86 18.65 -28.28
N GLU A 459 10.41 19.92 -28.35
CA GLU A 459 11.28 21.05 -28.68
C GLU A 459 12.25 21.43 -27.55
N LYS A 460 11.84 21.23 -26.29
CA LYS A 460 12.59 21.67 -25.10
C LYS A 460 13.38 20.55 -24.43
N VAL A 461 12.97 19.31 -24.62
CA VAL A 461 13.63 18.12 -24.06
C VAL A 461 14.85 17.75 -24.90
N VAL A 462 15.91 17.31 -24.25
CA VAL A 462 17.00 16.60 -24.94
C VAL A 462 16.61 15.12 -24.95
N ASN A 463 16.27 14.59 -26.12
CA ASN A 463 15.83 13.20 -26.31
C ASN A 463 16.92 12.38 -27.04
N ASN A 464 17.22 11.20 -26.51
CA ASN A 464 18.01 10.18 -27.19
C ASN A 464 17.22 8.87 -27.21
N GLU A 465 16.46 8.68 -28.30
CA GLU A 465 15.63 7.48 -28.48
C GLU A 465 16.47 6.21 -28.70
N GLU A 466 17.68 6.32 -29.26
CA GLU A 466 18.56 5.18 -29.53
C GLU A 466 19.06 4.55 -28.23
N ASP A 467 19.50 5.38 -27.28
CA ASP A 467 19.97 4.93 -25.98
C ASP A 467 18.82 4.79 -24.95
N GLY A 468 17.67 5.42 -25.19
CA GLY A 468 16.46 5.31 -24.38
C GLY A 468 16.41 6.24 -23.16
N TRP A 469 16.83 7.49 -23.31
CA TRP A 469 16.78 8.49 -22.22
C TRP A 469 16.34 9.87 -22.70
N ILE A 470 15.77 10.64 -21.76
CA ILE A 470 15.40 12.05 -21.94
C ILE A 470 16.02 12.91 -20.83
N GLU A 471 16.26 14.19 -21.09
CA GLU A 471 16.83 15.15 -20.15
C GLU A 471 16.18 16.54 -20.33
N ASN A 472 16.19 17.38 -19.29
CA ASN A 472 15.62 18.73 -19.31
C ASN A 472 14.12 18.78 -19.66
N VAL A 473 13.33 17.88 -19.05
CA VAL A 473 11.87 17.86 -19.22
C VAL A 473 11.26 19.18 -18.71
N PRO A 474 10.48 19.91 -19.54
CA PRO A 474 9.95 21.23 -19.19
C PRO A 474 8.75 21.17 -18.24
N GLN A 475 8.97 20.80 -16.97
CA GLN A 475 7.90 20.58 -15.99
C GLN A 475 6.99 21.78 -15.78
N GLY A 476 7.55 22.99 -15.69
CA GLY A 476 6.75 24.21 -15.51
C GLY A 476 5.80 24.48 -16.69
N ASP A 477 6.18 24.10 -17.92
CA ASP A 477 5.31 24.23 -19.09
C ASP A 477 4.20 23.18 -19.08
N ILE A 478 4.51 21.95 -18.64
CA ILE A 478 3.50 20.88 -18.48
C ILE A 478 2.47 21.28 -17.42
N GLU A 479 2.91 21.79 -16.27
CA GLU A 479 2.03 22.29 -15.21
C GLU A 479 1.14 23.44 -15.69
N ALA A 480 1.72 24.41 -16.42
CA ALA A 480 0.98 25.53 -16.96
C ALA A 480 -0.10 25.08 -17.97
N GLU A 481 0.20 24.14 -18.86
CA GLU A 481 -0.76 23.62 -19.84
C GLU A 481 -1.88 22.83 -19.15
N LEU A 482 -1.57 22.04 -18.12
CA LEU A 482 -2.57 21.31 -17.33
C LEU A 482 -3.46 22.26 -16.52
N GLN A 483 -2.90 23.31 -15.92
CA GLN A 483 -3.67 24.34 -15.21
C GLN A 483 -4.57 25.13 -16.16
N GLN A 484 -4.08 25.44 -17.35
CA GLN A 484 -4.87 26.08 -18.40
C GLN A 484 -6.01 25.16 -18.85
N PHE A 485 -5.75 23.88 -19.08
CA PHE A 485 -6.77 22.90 -19.43
C PHE A 485 -7.82 22.75 -18.33
N GLN A 486 -7.39 22.66 -17.07
CA GLN A 486 -8.29 22.65 -15.92
C GLN A 486 -9.20 23.89 -15.92
N SER A 487 -8.62 25.08 -16.09
CA SER A 487 -9.37 26.34 -16.15
C SER A 487 -10.37 26.37 -17.32
N GLN A 488 -10.01 25.80 -18.49
CA GLN A 488 -10.91 25.70 -19.64
C GLN A 488 -12.08 24.75 -19.37
N VAL A 489 -11.83 23.60 -18.72
CA VAL A 489 -12.87 22.65 -18.32
C VAL A 489 -13.80 23.28 -17.28
N GLU A 490 -13.24 23.93 -16.25
CA GLU A 490 -14.01 24.64 -15.21
C GLU A 490 -14.91 25.72 -15.80
N ASN A 491 -14.36 26.57 -16.68
CA ASN A 491 -15.14 27.62 -17.36
C ASN A 491 -16.23 27.03 -18.27
N PHE A 492 -15.92 25.96 -19.03
CA PHE A 492 -16.91 25.32 -19.90
C PHE A 492 -18.08 24.73 -19.10
N ILE A 493 -17.80 24.06 -17.98
CA ILE A 493 -18.85 23.53 -17.09
C ILE A 493 -19.68 24.69 -16.54
N ALA A 494 -19.04 25.73 -16.01
CA ALA A 494 -19.71 26.91 -15.45
C ALA A 494 -20.59 27.65 -16.48
N ASP A 495 -20.16 27.72 -17.74
CA ASP A 495 -20.89 28.39 -18.83
C ASP A 495 -22.07 27.56 -19.37
N GLN A 496 -21.97 26.23 -19.39
CA GLN A 496 -23.06 25.36 -19.87
C GLN A 496 -24.14 25.15 -18.80
N ASN A 497 -23.73 24.83 -17.58
CA ASN A 497 -24.62 24.68 -16.45
C ASN A 497 -23.82 24.87 -15.15
N PRO A 498 -23.87 26.05 -14.51
CA PRO A 498 -23.12 26.33 -13.28
C PRO A 498 -23.59 25.48 -12.09
N ASP A 499 -24.76 24.85 -12.20
CA ASP A 499 -25.34 23.95 -11.21
C ASP A 499 -25.25 22.46 -11.64
N ALA A 500 -24.43 22.12 -12.65
CA ALA A 500 -24.29 20.75 -13.13
C ALA A 500 -23.81 19.80 -12.02
N THR A 501 -24.46 18.65 -11.88
CA THR A 501 -24.00 17.63 -10.94
C THR A 501 -22.81 16.86 -11.50
N ILE A 502 -22.00 16.26 -10.63
CA ILE A 502 -20.90 15.36 -11.05
C ILE A 502 -21.43 14.25 -11.97
N GLY A 503 -22.63 13.72 -11.69
CA GLY A 503 -23.29 12.73 -12.52
C GLY A 503 -23.76 13.26 -13.88
N GLU A 504 -24.24 14.50 -13.97
CA GLU A 504 -24.58 15.14 -15.26
C GLU A 504 -23.32 15.42 -16.11
N VAL A 505 -22.18 15.68 -15.46
CA VAL A 505 -20.89 15.93 -16.14
C VAL A 505 -20.23 14.62 -16.60
N LEU A 506 -20.17 13.59 -15.73
CA LEU A 506 -19.43 12.35 -16.00
C LEU A 506 -20.30 11.21 -16.55
N GLY A 507 -21.62 11.32 -16.40
CA GLY A 507 -22.59 10.27 -16.70
C GLY A 507 -23.08 9.57 -15.44
N LEU A 508 -24.26 8.96 -15.53
CA LEU A 508 -24.91 8.24 -14.43
C LEU A 508 -25.04 6.76 -14.74
N GLN A 509 -24.93 5.94 -13.70
CA GLN A 509 -25.31 4.53 -13.71
C GLN A 509 -26.36 4.32 -12.62
N GLU A 510 -27.61 4.15 -13.01
CA GLU A 510 -28.75 4.03 -12.10
C GLU A 510 -29.32 2.62 -12.13
N ILE A 511 -29.59 2.03 -10.97
CA ILE A 511 -30.28 0.75 -10.89
C ILE A 511 -31.72 0.95 -11.39
N ARG A 512 -32.18 0.10 -12.31
CA ARG A 512 -33.61 0.05 -12.66
C ARG A 512 -34.41 -0.39 -11.45
N VAL A 513 -35.09 0.56 -10.83
CA VAL A 513 -35.86 0.35 -9.61
C VAL A 513 -36.91 -0.73 -9.83
N LEU A 514 -36.87 -1.74 -8.98
CA LEU A 514 -37.90 -2.76 -8.88
C LEU A 514 -38.94 -2.30 -7.85
N PRO A 515 -40.22 -2.11 -8.20
CA PRO A 515 -41.25 -1.84 -7.19
C PRO A 515 -41.58 -3.11 -6.40
N PRO A 516 -41.96 -3.00 -5.12
CA PRO A 516 -42.43 -4.14 -4.33
C PRO A 516 -43.57 -4.87 -5.05
N ARG A 517 -43.41 -6.17 -5.26
CA ARG A 517 -44.35 -7.00 -6.01
C ARG A 517 -44.31 -8.45 -5.54
N PRO A 518 -45.37 -9.24 -5.78
CA PRO A 518 -45.40 -10.67 -5.44
C PRO A 518 -44.14 -11.41 -5.93
N LEU A 519 -43.58 -12.27 -5.08
CA LEU A 519 -42.35 -13.02 -5.38
C LEU A 519 -42.57 -13.97 -6.57
N ALA A 520 -41.51 -14.15 -7.37
CA ALA A 520 -41.49 -15.13 -8.45
C ALA A 520 -41.12 -16.52 -7.91
N ALA A 521 -41.66 -17.57 -8.52
CA ALA A 521 -41.32 -18.95 -8.16
C ALA A 521 -39.94 -19.42 -8.68
N GLY A 522 -39.24 -18.59 -9.46
CA GLY A 522 -37.98 -18.94 -10.10
C GLY A 522 -37.13 -17.71 -10.41
N LEU A 523 -35.87 -17.96 -10.79
CA LEU A 523 -34.86 -16.94 -11.09
C LEU A 523 -35.17 -16.16 -12.39
N PRO A 524 -34.65 -14.93 -12.55
CA PRO A 524 -34.93 -14.08 -13.71
C PRO A 524 -34.21 -14.50 -15.00
N TYR A 525 -33.43 -15.59 -14.98
CA TYR A 525 -32.63 -16.11 -16.08
C TYR A 525 -32.68 -17.64 -16.14
N GLN A 526 -32.06 -18.23 -17.17
CA GLN A 526 -32.08 -19.68 -17.36
C GLN A 526 -31.18 -20.36 -16.33
N HIS A 527 -31.80 -21.17 -15.46
CA HIS A 527 -31.11 -22.02 -14.49
C HIS A 527 -30.64 -23.33 -15.16
N ILE A 528 -29.38 -23.72 -14.91
CA ILE A 528 -28.81 -24.97 -15.45
C ILE A 528 -28.71 -26.03 -14.38
N VAL A 529 -28.09 -25.70 -13.24
CA VAL A 529 -27.89 -26.64 -12.12
C VAL A 529 -27.66 -25.86 -10.83
N THR A 530 -28.20 -26.34 -9.72
CA THR A 530 -27.79 -25.94 -8.36
C THR A 530 -27.04 -27.11 -7.73
N GLN A 531 -26.05 -26.82 -6.89
CA GLN A 531 -25.62 -27.78 -5.88
C GLN A 531 -26.60 -27.78 -4.70
N ASP A 532 -26.32 -28.52 -3.63
CA ASP A 532 -27.15 -28.37 -2.43
C ASP A 532 -26.99 -26.98 -1.81
N SER A 533 -28.09 -26.45 -1.29
CA SER A 533 -28.12 -25.18 -0.57
C SER A 533 -27.43 -25.33 0.79
N PHE A 534 -26.83 -24.26 1.30
CA PHE A 534 -26.06 -24.28 2.55
C PHE A 534 -26.38 -23.08 3.44
N SER A 535 -26.53 -23.33 4.74
CA SER A 535 -26.83 -22.28 5.72
C SER A 535 -25.61 -21.39 6.02
N GLU A 536 -24.40 -21.88 5.71
CA GLU A 536 -23.11 -21.18 5.83
C GLU A 536 -22.25 -21.43 4.58
N LEU A 537 -21.58 -20.40 4.06
CA LEU A 537 -20.69 -20.52 2.90
C LEU A 537 -19.50 -21.47 3.18
N PRO A 538 -19.15 -22.37 2.23
CA PRO A 538 -17.96 -23.20 2.36
C PRO A 538 -16.67 -22.36 2.29
N GLU A 539 -15.64 -22.80 3.00
CA GLU A 539 -14.31 -22.15 3.03
C GLU A 539 -13.70 -21.94 1.64
N SER A 540 -13.99 -22.82 0.68
CA SER A 540 -13.52 -22.69 -0.71
C SER A 540 -14.02 -21.44 -1.43
N LEU A 541 -15.07 -20.78 -0.92
CA LEU A 541 -15.63 -19.54 -1.48
C LEU A 541 -15.22 -18.29 -0.69
N ARG A 542 -14.40 -18.40 0.35
CA ARG A 542 -13.99 -17.25 1.17
C ARG A 542 -12.64 -16.70 0.73
N HIS A 543 -12.57 -15.38 0.58
CA HIS A 543 -11.29 -14.68 0.51
C HIS A 543 -10.63 -14.66 1.88
N ARG A 544 -9.30 -14.62 1.91
CA ARG A 544 -8.53 -14.64 3.17
C ARG A 544 -7.40 -13.64 3.15
N PHE A 545 -7.08 -13.11 4.31
CA PHE A 545 -5.89 -12.31 4.55
C PHE A 545 -4.91 -13.10 5.42
N LYS A 546 -3.61 -12.98 5.10
CA LYS A 546 -2.52 -13.60 5.84
C LYS A 546 -1.54 -12.53 6.31
N TYR A 547 -1.04 -12.73 7.52
CA TYR A 547 0.08 -11.99 8.10
C TYR A 547 1.02 -12.96 8.83
N GLU A 548 2.30 -12.93 8.48
CA GLU A 548 3.35 -13.72 9.13
C GLU A 548 4.52 -12.81 9.51
N LEU A 549 5.05 -12.99 10.72
CA LEU A 549 6.23 -12.26 11.20
C LEU A 549 7.26 -13.23 11.77
N ALA A 550 8.49 -13.09 11.30
CA ALA A 550 9.61 -13.94 11.66
C ALA A 550 10.87 -13.12 11.90
N THR A 551 11.87 -13.74 12.53
CA THR A 551 13.25 -13.27 12.40
C THR A 551 13.79 -13.71 11.04
N GLN A 552 14.91 -13.14 10.62
CA GLN A 552 15.57 -13.53 9.38
C GLN A 552 17.01 -13.96 9.62
N SER A 553 17.52 -14.80 8.71
CA SER A 553 18.92 -15.15 8.61
C SER A 553 19.32 -15.09 7.15
N TYR A 554 20.35 -14.31 6.82
CA TYR A 554 20.85 -14.15 5.44
C TYR A 554 19.78 -13.67 4.43
N GLY A 555 18.83 -12.83 4.87
CA GLY A 555 17.71 -12.36 4.05
C GLY A 555 16.58 -13.38 3.87
N PHE A 556 16.70 -14.58 4.46
CA PHE A 556 15.64 -15.59 4.45
C PHE A 556 14.86 -15.60 5.76
N SER A 557 13.54 -15.75 5.66
CA SER A 557 12.67 -15.93 6.81
C SER A 557 13.00 -17.20 7.59
N ASN A 558 13.11 -17.08 8.91
CA ASN A 558 13.00 -18.22 9.81
C ASN A 558 11.52 -18.62 9.97
N SER A 559 11.24 -19.62 10.83
CA SER A 559 9.86 -19.95 11.19
C SER A 559 9.13 -18.74 11.80
N PRO A 560 7.90 -18.43 11.36
CA PRO A 560 7.15 -17.30 11.89
C PRO A 560 6.76 -17.53 13.35
N PHE A 561 6.91 -16.48 14.16
CA PHE A 561 6.48 -16.48 15.57
C PHE A 561 5.13 -15.77 15.75
N ILE A 562 4.67 -14.99 14.76
CA ILE A 562 3.28 -14.56 14.61
C ILE A 562 2.77 -15.06 13.27
N SER A 563 1.58 -15.66 13.26
CA SER A 563 0.92 -16.17 12.06
C SER A 563 -0.58 -16.01 12.19
N VAL A 564 -1.16 -15.15 11.36
CA VAL A 564 -2.60 -14.87 11.25
C VAL A 564 -3.06 -15.24 9.84
N ASN A 565 -4.16 -15.97 9.74
CA ASN A 565 -4.77 -16.34 8.47
C ASN A 565 -6.29 -16.41 8.64
N GLU A 566 -6.98 -15.33 8.31
CA GLU A 566 -8.40 -15.12 8.64
C GLU A 566 -9.21 -14.76 7.38
N PRO A 567 -10.49 -15.19 7.29
CA PRO A 567 -11.38 -14.74 6.22
C PRO A 567 -11.51 -13.22 6.19
N THR A 568 -11.48 -12.59 5.02
CA THR A 568 -11.56 -11.12 4.91
C THR A 568 -12.90 -10.58 5.43
N ALA A 569 -13.99 -11.33 5.31
CA ALA A 569 -15.29 -10.97 5.88
C ALA A 569 -15.25 -10.80 7.41
N LYS A 570 -14.36 -11.53 8.12
CA LYS A 570 -14.15 -11.38 9.57
C LYS A 570 -13.33 -10.13 9.91
N LEU A 571 -12.54 -9.63 8.97
CA LEU A 571 -11.63 -8.49 9.13
C LEU A 571 -12.17 -7.19 8.52
N ALA A 572 -13.29 -7.24 7.79
CA ALA A 572 -13.87 -6.10 7.11
C ALA A 572 -14.12 -4.96 8.10
N GLY A 573 -13.56 -3.77 7.82
CA GLY A 573 -13.69 -2.59 8.66
C GLY A 573 -12.82 -2.56 9.92
N LYS A 574 -12.07 -3.63 10.22
CA LYS A 574 -11.26 -3.74 11.44
C LYS A 574 -9.90 -3.05 11.32
N LYS A 575 -9.38 -2.58 12.45
CA LYS A 575 -8.07 -1.93 12.57
C LYS A 575 -6.99 -2.97 12.88
N LEU A 576 -6.15 -3.29 11.89
CA LEU A 576 -5.05 -4.25 12.02
C LEU A 576 -3.73 -3.52 12.29
N ALA A 577 -2.95 -3.96 13.27
CA ALA A 577 -1.64 -3.34 13.52
C ALA A 577 -0.60 -4.33 14.07
N LEU A 578 0.66 -4.11 13.68
CA LEU A 578 1.83 -4.60 14.39
C LEU A 578 2.38 -3.46 15.25
N SER A 579 2.56 -3.72 16.53
CA SER A 579 3.10 -2.72 17.46
C SER A 579 4.02 -3.37 18.47
N PHE A 580 4.79 -2.55 19.20
CA PHE A 580 5.73 -3.06 20.20
C PHE A 580 5.42 -2.50 21.58
N ARG A 581 5.93 -3.20 22.60
CA ARG A 581 5.98 -2.77 24.00
C ARG A 581 7.30 -3.22 24.63
N PRO A 582 7.77 -2.55 25.71
CA PRO A 582 8.93 -3.02 26.47
C PRO A 582 8.77 -4.48 26.88
N ALA A 583 9.84 -5.27 26.70
CA ALA A 583 9.81 -6.69 27.05
C ALA A 583 9.73 -6.90 28.57
N THR A 584 10.38 -6.02 29.34
CA THR A 584 10.40 -6.04 30.80
C THR A 584 10.25 -4.63 31.40
N ASP A 585 10.03 -4.55 32.71
CA ASP A 585 10.03 -3.28 33.45
C ASP A 585 11.41 -2.60 33.43
N ASP A 586 12.50 -3.38 33.38
CA ASP A 586 13.86 -2.83 33.25
C ASP A 586 14.07 -2.22 31.86
N ASP A 587 13.58 -2.86 30.79
CA ASP A 587 13.61 -2.29 29.44
C ASP A 587 12.82 -0.97 29.37
N ARG A 588 11.66 -0.90 30.07
CA ARG A 588 10.87 0.32 30.19
C ARG A 588 11.65 1.42 30.92
N ALA A 589 12.30 1.10 32.04
CA ALA A 589 13.10 2.05 32.81
C ALA A 589 14.30 2.59 32.01
N VAL A 590 14.91 1.77 31.14
CA VAL A 590 15.95 2.25 30.21
C VAL A 590 15.38 3.33 29.30
N ILE A 591 14.22 3.11 28.66
CA ILE A 591 13.56 4.07 27.78
C ILE A 591 13.21 5.37 28.54
N GLU A 592 12.58 5.24 29.71
CA GLU A 592 12.20 6.38 30.56
C GLU A 592 13.39 7.26 30.91
N SER A 593 14.58 6.67 31.09
CA SER A 593 15.80 7.43 31.39
C SER A 593 16.26 8.39 30.29
N TYR A 594 15.70 8.30 29.08
CA TYR A 594 15.96 9.19 27.94
C TYR A 594 14.87 10.24 27.75
N LEU A 595 13.74 10.14 28.47
CA LEU A 595 12.67 11.13 28.37
C LEU A 595 13.03 12.39 29.18
N PRO A 596 12.74 13.60 28.67
CA PRO A 596 13.03 14.84 29.39
C PRO A 596 12.17 14.98 30.65
N ALA A 597 12.78 15.49 31.72
CA ALA A 597 12.05 15.88 32.93
C ALA A 597 11.33 17.24 32.74
N PRO A 598 10.24 17.51 33.48
CA PRO A 598 9.60 18.83 33.48
C PRO A 598 10.56 19.94 33.88
N ASP A 599 10.49 21.09 33.18
CA ASP A 599 11.26 22.28 33.56
C ASP A 599 10.78 22.77 34.95
N PRO A 600 11.68 22.89 35.94
CA PRO A 600 11.31 23.25 37.31
C PRO A 600 10.70 24.65 37.46
N ASN A 601 10.80 25.53 36.46
CA ASN A 601 10.31 26.91 36.52
C ASN A 601 8.92 27.10 35.90
N ILE A 602 8.56 26.27 34.92
CA ILE A 602 7.29 26.38 34.18
C ILE A 602 6.43 25.12 34.29
N ASP A 603 6.94 24.07 34.93
CA ASP A 603 6.31 22.75 35.09
C ASP A 603 5.81 22.19 33.74
N GLN A 604 6.59 22.45 32.69
CA GLN A 604 6.32 22.03 31.31
C GLN A 604 7.54 21.34 30.73
N ILE A 605 7.29 20.39 29.84
CA ILE A 605 8.35 19.65 29.16
C ILE A 605 8.60 20.33 27.81
N ASN A 606 9.86 20.65 27.54
CA ASN A 606 10.24 21.14 26.23
C ASN A 606 10.19 19.99 25.20
N PRO A 607 9.31 20.03 24.17
CA PRO A 607 9.24 18.98 23.16
C PRO A 607 10.55 18.80 22.37
N ASP A 608 11.37 19.85 22.28
CA ASP A 608 12.71 19.80 21.67
C ASP A 608 13.70 18.98 22.51
N GLY A 609 13.34 18.64 23.76
CA GLY A 609 14.11 17.79 24.65
C GLY A 609 13.85 16.29 24.46
N LEU A 610 12.93 15.89 23.58
CA LEU A 610 12.72 14.48 23.26
C LEU A 610 13.95 13.89 22.53
N PRO A 611 14.32 12.63 22.81
CA PRO A 611 15.49 12.02 22.21
C PRO A 611 15.28 11.69 20.73
N ASN A 612 16.15 12.17 19.84
CA ASN A 612 16.07 11.86 18.40
C ASN A 612 16.48 10.42 18.05
N SER A 613 17.07 9.69 18.99
CA SER A 613 17.41 8.26 18.91
C SER A 613 17.42 7.60 20.28
N LEU A 614 17.27 6.28 20.29
CA LEU A 614 17.52 5.43 21.46
C LEU A 614 18.60 4.39 21.16
N PRO A 615 19.35 3.92 22.19
CA PRO A 615 20.32 2.84 22.02
C PRO A 615 19.61 1.49 21.81
N GLY A 616 19.49 1.04 20.56
CA GLY A 616 18.68 -0.14 20.23
C GLY A 616 19.14 -1.41 20.96
N TYR A 617 20.46 -1.62 21.01
CA TYR A 617 21.11 -2.73 21.69
C TYR A 617 20.84 -2.84 23.20
N LEU A 618 20.39 -1.76 23.86
CA LEU A 618 20.06 -1.77 25.29
C LEU A 618 18.60 -2.11 25.57
N ILE A 619 17.73 -2.14 24.55
CA ILE A 619 16.28 -2.21 24.73
C ILE A 619 15.75 -3.45 24.04
N ASN A 620 15.05 -4.30 24.79
CA ASN A 620 14.29 -5.41 24.21
C ASN A 620 12.80 -5.08 24.22
N LEU A 621 12.14 -5.40 23.11
CA LEU A 621 10.71 -5.18 22.87
C LEU A 621 10.01 -6.49 22.51
N VAL A 622 8.73 -6.57 22.82
CA VAL A 622 7.82 -7.64 22.38
C VAL A 622 6.90 -7.07 21.31
N ALA A 623 6.79 -7.76 20.19
CA ALA A 623 5.84 -7.45 19.13
C ALA A 623 4.46 -7.98 19.52
N ASP A 624 3.43 -7.18 19.32
CA ASP A 624 2.02 -7.53 19.51
C ASP A 624 1.28 -7.25 18.20
N PHE A 625 0.63 -8.28 17.64
CA PHE A 625 -0.31 -8.12 16.54
C PHE A 625 -1.72 -7.93 17.10
N THR A 626 -2.35 -6.83 16.73
CA THR A 626 -3.65 -6.41 17.26
C THR A 626 -4.73 -6.31 16.19
N ILE A 627 -5.96 -6.65 16.56
CA ILE A 627 -7.17 -6.41 15.78
C ILE A 627 -8.12 -5.57 16.64
N ASP A 628 -8.51 -4.39 16.16
CA ASP A 628 -9.30 -3.40 16.92
C ASP A 628 -8.71 -3.05 18.30
N GLY A 629 -7.37 -3.08 18.39
CA GLY A 629 -6.62 -2.84 19.63
C GLY A 629 -6.43 -4.06 20.53
N ASP A 630 -7.17 -5.15 20.30
CA ASP A 630 -7.02 -6.40 21.06
C ASP A 630 -5.82 -7.21 20.59
N VAL A 631 -4.94 -7.61 21.51
CA VAL A 631 -3.75 -8.42 21.20
C VAL A 631 -4.16 -9.85 20.88
N ILE A 632 -3.92 -10.28 19.64
CA ILE A 632 -4.23 -11.62 19.15
C ILE A 632 -3.05 -12.56 19.34
N GLN A 633 -1.84 -12.11 19.02
CA GLN A 633 -0.60 -12.87 19.18
C GLN A 633 0.57 -11.93 19.54
N SER A 634 1.55 -12.47 20.24
CA SER A 634 2.77 -11.75 20.65
C SER A 634 4.02 -12.55 20.32
N SER A 635 5.14 -11.86 20.08
CA SER A 635 6.46 -12.48 19.89
C SER A 635 7.17 -12.79 21.22
N THR A 636 8.33 -13.44 21.12
CA THR A 636 9.36 -13.35 22.17
C THR A 636 10.05 -11.99 22.14
N ALA A 637 10.82 -11.67 23.18
CA ALA A 637 11.61 -10.43 23.22
C ALA A 637 12.61 -10.37 22.05
N GLN A 638 12.65 -9.22 21.39
CA GLN A 638 13.55 -8.88 20.28
C GLN A 638 14.28 -7.58 20.58
N THR A 639 15.51 -7.43 20.13
CA THR A 639 16.28 -6.20 20.32
C THR A 639 15.72 -5.06 19.47
N MET A 640 15.50 -3.89 20.07
CA MET A 640 15.06 -2.69 19.37
C MET A 640 16.01 -2.36 18.22
N GLY A 641 15.46 -1.95 17.09
CA GLY A 641 16.25 -1.65 15.90
C GLY A 641 16.66 -2.88 15.10
N ALA A 642 16.42 -4.11 15.56
CA ALA A 642 16.63 -5.31 14.74
C ALA A 642 15.60 -5.38 13.60
N GLU A 643 16.00 -5.91 12.44
CA GLU A 643 15.10 -6.10 11.30
C GLU A 643 14.46 -7.50 11.34
N LEU A 644 13.16 -7.54 11.07
CA LEU A 644 12.35 -8.75 10.98
C LEU A 644 12.02 -9.08 9.52
N HIS A 645 11.35 -10.21 9.30
CA HIS A 645 10.78 -10.58 8.00
C HIS A 645 9.27 -10.70 8.15
N GLU A 646 8.54 -9.94 7.36
CA GLU A 646 7.09 -9.82 7.38
C GLU A 646 6.53 -10.28 6.03
N THR A 647 5.57 -11.20 6.03
CA THR A 647 4.87 -11.62 4.81
C THR A 647 3.39 -11.32 4.96
N LEU A 648 2.85 -10.50 4.05
CA LEU A 648 1.42 -10.24 3.95
C LEU A 648 0.86 -10.95 2.72
N GLY A 649 -0.44 -11.19 2.69
CA GLY A 649 -1.06 -11.69 1.46
C GLY A 649 -2.57 -11.75 1.47
N LEU A 650 -3.12 -11.84 0.26
CA LEU A 650 -4.54 -12.03 0.00
C LEU A 650 -4.75 -13.31 -0.82
N PHE A 651 -5.70 -14.11 -0.40
CA PHE A 651 -6.18 -15.29 -1.11
C PHE A 651 -7.49 -15.00 -1.81
N SER A 652 -7.54 -15.31 -3.11
CA SER A 652 -8.78 -15.38 -3.89
C SER A 652 -9.10 -16.85 -4.23
N PRO A 653 -10.37 -17.30 -4.13
CA PRO A 653 -10.79 -18.63 -4.55
C PRO A 653 -10.40 -19.01 -5.99
N SER A 654 -10.31 -18.03 -6.90
CA SER A 654 -9.98 -18.25 -8.31
C SER A 654 -8.51 -18.01 -8.65
N HIS A 655 -7.86 -17.07 -7.95
CA HIS A 655 -6.50 -16.60 -8.28
C HIS A 655 -5.43 -17.03 -7.27
N ASN A 656 -5.81 -17.76 -6.22
CA ASN A 656 -4.95 -18.22 -5.12
C ASN A 656 -4.28 -17.06 -4.36
N TRP A 657 -3.19 -17.35 -3.66
CA TRP A 657 -2.44 -16.39 -2.86
C TRP A 657 -1.62 -15.44 -3.74
N PHE A 658 -1.79 -14.15 -3.47
CA PHE A 658 -0.77 -13.13 -3.72
C PHE A 658 -0.14 -12.76 -2.37
N THR A 659 1.18 -12.62 -2.35
CA THR A 659 1.94 -12.27 -1.16
C THR A 659 3.00 -11.24 -1.48
N SER A 660 3.29 -10.38 -0.51
CA SER A 660 4.44 -9.47 -0.49
C SER A 660 5.26 -9.71 0.77
N ASP A 661 6.56 -9.46 0.67
CA ASP A 661 7.51 -9.57 1.77
C ASP A 661 8.03 -8.19 2.14
N ASN A 662 8.22 -7.93 3.42
CA ASN A 662 8.62 -6.67 4.01
C ASN A 662 9.66 -6.89 5.11
N ALA A 663 10.40 -5.82 5.42
CA ALA A 663 11.49 -5.85 6.39
C ALA A 663 11.28 -4.80 7.50
N PRO A 664 10.32 -5.01 8.43
CA PRO A 664 10.03 -4.04 9.47
C PRO A 664 11.11 -4.03 10.56
N ILE A 665 11.23 -2.89 11.24
CA ILE A 665 12.18 -2.71 12.34
C ILE A 665 11.48 -2.87 13.69
N VAL A 666 12.10 -3.62 14.60
CA VAL A 666 11.62 -3.79 15.98
C VAL A 666 11.51 -2.41 16.66
N GLY A 667 10.28 -2.03 16.99
CA GLY A 667 9.92 -0.73 17.56
C GLY A 667 9.01 0.12 16.67
N GLU A 668 8.88 -0.21 15.38
CA GLU A 668 7.94 0.48 14.47
C GLU A 668 6.49 0.16 14.82
N HIS A 669 5.61 1.16 14.72
CA HIS A 669 4.17 0.95 14.78
C HIS A 669 3.64 0.92 13.35
N ARG A 670 3.10 -0.23 12.92
CA ARG A 670 2.66 -0.49 11.55
C ARG A 670 1.17 -0.76 11.55
N VAL A 671 0.39 0.08 10.87
CA VAL A 671 -1.04 -0.14 10.67
C VAL A 671 -1.28 -0.68 9.27
N ILE A 672 -2.03 -1.77 9.19
CA ILE A 672 -2.38 -2.44 7.93
C ILE A 672 -3.80 -2.00 7.56
N GLY A 673 -3.94 -1.32 6.42
CA GLY A 673 -5.23 -0.98 5.83
C GLY A 673 -5.67 -2.07 4.85
N LEU A 674 -6.93 -2.49 4.94
CA LEU A 674 -7.57 -3.39 3.98
C LEU A 674 -8.65 -2.62 3.24
N ASP A 675 -8.53 -2.56 1.91
CA ASP A 675 -9.60 -2.09 1.02
C ASP A 675 -10.14 -3.29 0.25
N LEU A 676 -11.39 -3.64 0.53
CA LEU A 676 -12.01 -4.86 0.01
C LEU A 676 -12.68 -4.62 -1.34
N GLN A 677 -13.83 -3.96 -1.34
CA GLN A 677 -14.53 -3.53 -2.56
C GLN A 677 -14.82 -2.03 -2.54
N GLY A 678 -14.03 -1.27 -1.78
CA GLY A 678 -14.22 0.14 -1.49
C GLY A 678 -14.35 0.41 0.02
N ILE A 679 -14.19 1.69 0.38
CA ILE A 679 -14.20 2.15 1.77
C ILE A 679 -15.61 2.51 2.27
N SER A 680 -15.97 2.00 3.45
CA SER A 680 -17.23 2.33 4.13
C SER A 680 -17.23 3.78 4.67
N PRO A 681 -18.21 4.62 4.29
CA PRO A 681 -18.35 5.97 4.83
C PRO A 681 -18.60 6.01 6.34
N SER A 682 -19.35 5.03 6.88
CA SER A 682 -19.63 4.95 8.32
C SER A 682 -18.37 4.62 9.11
N HIS A 683 -17.48 3.77 8.59
CA HIS A 683 -16.18 3.52 9.22
C HIS A 683 -15.29 4.78 9.21
N ALA A 684 -15.29 5.55 8.12
CA ALA A 684 -14.57 6.81 8.07
C ALA A 684 -15.11 7.83 9.09
N GLU A 685 -16.44 7.90 9.27
CA GLU A 685 -17.09 8.75 10.27
C GLU A 685 -16.79 8.29 11.70
N ALA A 686 -16.89 6.99 11.98
CA ALA A 686 -16.55 6.43 13.29
C ALA A 686 -15.06 6.69 13.66
N LEU A 687 -14.15 6.55 12.71
CA LEU A 687 -12.73 6.86 12.94
C LEU A 687 -12.50 8.35 13.22
N LYS A 688 -13.18 9.23 12.48
CA LYS A 688 -13.17 10.67 12.73
C LYS A 688 -13.65 10.98 14.15
N ASP A 689 -14.76 10.38 14.59
CA ASP A 689 -15.32 10.61 15.92
C ASP A 689 -14.38 10.11 17.04
N ASN A 690 -13.74 8.95 16.85
CA ASN A 690 -12.71 8.45 17.78
C ASN A 690 -11.51 9.42 17.92
N LEU A 691 -11.09 10.03 16.81
CA LEU A 691 -10.01 11.01 16.81
C LEU A 691 -10.42 12.33 17.46
N GLU A 692 -11.67 12.77 17.28
CA GLU A 692 -12.23 13.93 17.98
C GLU A 692 -12.36 13.69 19.48
N GLU A 693 -12.79 12.49 19.90
CA GLU A 693 -12.82 12.12 21.32
C GLU A 693 -11.41 12.10 21.92
N THR A 694 -10.45 11.51 21.22
CA THR A 694 -9.05 11.48 21.65
C THR A 694 -8.50 12.90 21.78
N LYS A 695 -8.77 13.77 20.81
CA LYS A 695 -8.42 15.19 20.87
C LYS A 695 -8.96 15.86 22.13
N VAL A 696 -10.26 15.70 22.42
CA VAL A 696 -10.90 16.31 23.60
C VAL A 696 -10.24 15.81 24.89
N LYS A 697 -9.93 14.50 24.99
CA LYS A 697 -9.22 13.94 26.15
C LYS A 697 -7.81 14.54 26.29
N LEU A 698 -7.07 14.70 25.20
CA LEU A 698 -5.75 15.34 25.20
C LEU A 698 -5.83 16.83 25.58
N GLU A 699 -6.81 17.57 25.09
CA GLU A 699 -7.05 18.99 25.42
C GLU A 699 -7.45 19.19 26.87
N SER A 700 -8.16 18.24 27.46
CA SER A 700 -8.60 18.31 28.86
C SER A 700 -7.44 18.41 29.84
N ARG A 701 -6.28 17.82 29.49
CA ARG A 701 -5.09 17.65 30.35
C ARG A 701 -5.40 16.98 31.70
N ASP A 702 -6.56 16.35 31.83
CA ASP A 702 -6.97 15.68 33.05
C ASP A 702 -6.32 14.29 33.13
N SER A 703 -5.54 14.05 34.18
CA SER A 703 -4.80 12.79 34.35
C SER A 703 -5.69 11.54 34.33
N SER A 704 -6.94 11.63 34.78
CA SER A 704 -7.87 10.49 34.75
C SER A 704 -8.39 10.22 33.34
N GLN A 705 -8.68 11.27 32.56
CA GLN A 705 -9.06 11.16 31.15
C GLN A 705 -7.91 10.65 30.29
N LEU A 706 -6.70 11.18 30.48
CA LEU A 706 -5.50 10.75 29.76
C LEU A 706 -5.18 9.27 30.03
N ALA A 707 -5.38 8.79 31.26
CA ALA A 707 -5.16 7.39 31.61
C ALA A 707 -6.12 6.41 30.92
N THR A 708 -7.23 6.89 30.34
CA THR A 708 -8.14 6.05 29.54
C THR A 708 -7.66 5.80 28.12
N LEU A 709 -6.71 6.61 27.63
CA LEU A 709 -6.22 6.52 26.26
C LEU A 709 -5.30 5.31 26.08
N SER A 710 -5.56 4.55 25.03
CA SER A 710 -4.76 3.42 24.59
C SER A 710 -3.73 3.83 23.54
N LYS A 711 -2.81 2.90 23.23
CA LYS A 711 -1.86 3.06 22.12
C LYS A 711 -2.58 3.15 20.77
N GLN A 712 -3.71 2.45 20.63
CA GLN A 712 -4.54 2.50 19.43
C GLN A 712 -5.11 3.91 19.25
N ASP A 713 -5.66 4.50 20.30
CA ASP A 713 -6.26 5.85 20.25
C ASP A 713 -5.24 6.93 19.85
N LEU A 714 -4.01 6.82 20.39
CA LEU A 714 -2.98 7.85 20.20
C LEU A 714 -2.21 7.75 18.89
N ILE A 715 -2.02 6.54 18.36
CA ILE A 715 -1.11 6.28 17.25
C ILE A 715 -1.81 5.47 16.18
N GLY A 716 -2.41 4.35 16.57
CA GLY A 716 -3.08 3.44 15.65
C GLY A 716 -4.14 4.14 14.80
N ASP A 717 -5.01 4.95 15.41
CA ASP A 717 -6.11 5.63 14.71
C ASP A 717 -5.62 6.74 13.76
N LEU A 718 -4.54 7.46 14.12
CA LEU A 718 -3.93 8.46 13.23
C LEU A 718 -3.36 7.80 11.97
N LEU A 719 -2.64 6.69 12.15
CA LEU A 719 -2.03 5.97 11.04
C LEU A 719 -3.09 5.24 10.20
N HIS A 720 -4.10 4.64 10.83
CA HIS A 720 -5.22 4.00 10.16
C HIS A 720 -6.00 4.99 9.29
N GLY A 721 -6.29 6.18 9.82
CA GLY A 721 -7.00 7.22 9.07
C GLY A 721 -6.26 7.63 7.81
N THR A 722 -4.93 7.66 7.86
CA THR A 722 -4.10 8.03 6.70
C THR A 722 -4.16 6.97 5.60
N ILE A 723 -3.96 5.68 5.91
CA ILE A 723 -4.00 4.61 4.90
C ILE A 723 -5.42 4.39 4.34
N MET A 724 -6.46 4.52 5.17
CA MET A 724 -7.84 4.44 4.67
C MET A 724 -8.19 5.63 3.77
N SER A 725 -7.66 6.82 4.06
CA SER A 725 -7.81 7.98 3.18
C SER A 725 -7.10 7.79 1.84
N TYR A 726 -5.95 7.12 1.85
CA TYR A 726 -5.25 6.75 0.62
C TYR A 726 -6.14 5.91 -0.30
N PHE A 727 -6.70 4.81 0.21
CA PHE A 727 -7.59 3.97 -0.58
C PHE A 727 -8.84 4.72 -1.05
N ALA A 728 -9.52 5.42 -0.15
CA ALA A 728 -10.76 6.14 -0.49
C ALA A 728 -10.58 7.23 -1.56
N ILE A 729 -9.48 8.01 -1.48
CA ILE A 729 -9.20 9.04 -2.49
C ILE A 729 -8.83 8.40 -3.84
N ASN A 730 -8.06 7.31 -3.81
CA ASN A 730 -7.69 6.59 -5.03
C ASN A 730 -8.90 5.96 -5.71
N ASP A 731 -9.81 5.34 -4.96
CA ASP A 731 -11.05 4.77 -5.48
C ASP A 731 -11.91 5.83 -6.16
N LEU A 732 -12.13 6.96 -5.49
CA LEU A 732 -12.92 8.06 -6.04
C LEU A 732 -12.29 8.61 -7.33
N GLN A 733 -10.97 8.80 -7.33
CA GLN A 733 -10.26 9.32 -8.49
C GLN A 733 -10.25 8.32 -9.65
N GLU A 734 -10.12 7.02 -9.37
CA GLU A 734 -10.19 5.95 -10.35
C GLU A 734 -11.57 5.86 -10.99
N ASP A 735 -12.66 5.94 -10.20
CA ASP A 735 -14.04 5.95 -10.71
C ASP A 735 -14.28 7.13 -11.67
N ILE A 736 -13.82 8.33 -11.30
CA ILE A 736 -13.91 9.54 -12.15
C ILE A 736 -13.08 9.37 -13.44
N GLN A 737 -11.87 8.84 -13.31
CA GLN A 737 -10.99 8.61 -14.45
C GLN A 737 -11.57 7.55 -15.39
N ALA A 738 -12.19 6.50 -14.86
CA ALA A 738 -12.74 5.40 -15.65
C ALA A 738 -13.91 5.89 -16.51
N GLN A 739 -14.80 6.70 -15.93
CA GLN A 739 -15.93 7.32 -16.63
C GLN A 739 -15.48 8.17 -17.82
N SER A 740 -14.45 9.01 -17.64
CA SER A 740 -13.92 9.86 -18.71
C SER A 740 -13.05 9.12 -19.74
N SER A 741 -12.53 7.94 -19.41
CA SER A 741 -11.59 7.17 -20.25
C SER A 741 -12.23 6.00 -21.01
N ASN A 742 -13.56 5.92 -21.06
CA ASN A 742 -14.28 4.78 -21.66
C ASN A 742 -13.92 3.42 -21.02
N MET A 743 -13.60 3.44 -19.73
CA MET A 743 -13.26 2.26 -18.93
C MET A 743 -14.42 1.89 -18.01
N VAL A 744 -14.46 0.61 -17.63
CA VAL A 744 -15.29 0.10 -16.53
C VAL A 744 -14.34 -0.60 -15.59
N THR A 745 -14.33 -0.18 -14.32
CA THR A 745 -13.40 -0.66 -13.30
C THR A 745 -14.13 -0.96 -12.00
N TYR A 746 -13.57 -1.88 -11.22
CA TYR A 746 -14.02 -2.16 -9.87
C TYR A 746 -12.83 -2.53 -8.98
N ARG A 747 -12.82 -2.00 -7.75
CA ARG A 747 -11.86 -2.35 -6.69
C ARG A 747 -12.00 -3.83 -6.32
N LEU A 748 -10.87 -4.50 -6.19
CA LEU A 748 -10.73 -5.84 -5.63
C LEU A 748 -9.91 -5.76 -4.32
N PRO A 749 -9.92 -6.81 -3.49
CA PRO A 749 -9.18 -6.83 -2.24
C PRO A 749 -7.72 -6.38 -2.42
N SER A 750 -7.37 -5.36 -1.65
CA SER A 750 -6.13 -4.59 -1.69
C SER A 750 -5.66 -4.33 -0.26
N TYR A 751 -4.35 -4.16 -0.06
CA TYR A 751 -3.79 -3.87 1.25
C TYR A 751 -2.52 -3.03 1.15
N GLY A 752 -2.28 -2.27 2.21
CA GLY A 752 -1.10 -1.44 2.36
C GLY A 752 -0.86 -1.10 3.82
N ILE A 753 0.31 -0.55 4.09
CA ILE A 753 0.82 -0.26 5.42
C ILE A 753 1.09 1.24 5.54
N PHE A 754 0.71 1.82 6.66
CA PHE A 754 1.22 3.12 7.08
C PHE A 754 1.87 2.97 8.44
N SER A 755 3.12 3.40 8.56
CA SER A 755 3.92 3.12 9.75
C SER A 755 4.79 4.27 10.21
N THR A 756 5.14 4.25 11.49
CA THR A 756 6.34 4.96 11.97
C THR A 756 7.57 4.31 11.35
N THR A 757 8.61 5.11 11.12
CA THR A 757 9.85 4.65 10.47
C THR A 757 11.02 4.81 11.41
N LEU A 758 11.66 3.69 11.73
CA LEU A 758 12.90 3.66 12.48
C LEU A 758 14.09 3.49 11.54
N GLN A 759 15.16 4.24 11.79
CA GLN A 759 16.40 4.13 11.03
C GLN A 759 17.54 3.65 11.94
N PRO A 760 17.69 2.33 12.14
CA PRO A 760 18.77 1.78 12.93
C PRO A 760 20.13 1.97 12.24
N GLN A 761 21.14 2.35 13.03
CA GLN A 761 22.54 2.36 12.66
C GLN A 761 23.18 1.07 13.16
N TYR A 762 23.65 0.25 12.23
CA TYR A 762 24.22 -1.05 12.56
C TYR A 762 25.74 -1.05 12.53
N TRP A 763 26.34 -1.65 13.55
CA TRP A 763 27.74 -2.06 13.53
C TRP A 763 27.82 -3.57 13.70
N PHE A 764 28.14 -4.29 12.63
CA PHE A 764 28.23 -5.76 12.64
C PHE A 764 26.95 -6.43 13.18
N GLY A 765 25.80 -5.93 12.72
CA GLY A 765 24.46 -6.37 13.13
C GLY A 765 24.00 -5.93 14.51
N VAL A 766 24.79 -5.15 15.27
CA VAL A 766 24.34 -4.53 16.52
C VAL A 766 23.61 -3.22 16.20
N PRO A 767 22.31 -3.05 16.53
CA PRO A 767 21.59 -1.80 16.32
C PRO A 767 22.02 -0.79 17.40
N ARG A 768 23.08 -0.01 17.13
CA ARG A 768 23.64 0.92 18.12
C ARG A 768 22.64 2.03 18.41
N ASP A 769 22.33 2.85 17.42
CA ASP A 769 21.32 3.91 17.53
C ASP A 769 20.12 3.57 16.67
N THR A 770 18.93 3.84 17.20
CA THR A 770 17.69 3.73 16.44
C THR A 770 17.02 5.09 16.39
N ASN A 771 17.12 5.76 15.23
CA ASN A 771 16.54 7.10 15.02
C ASN A 771 15.07 7.04 14.64
N PHE A 772 14.30 8.01 15.12
CA PHE A 772 12.91 8.23 14.71
C PHE A 772 12.89 9.11 13.46
N SER A 773 12.79 8.48 12.29
CA SER A 773 13.12 9.14 11.02
C SER A 773 11.92 9.77 10.30
N GLY A 774 10.69 9.34 10.59
CA GLY A 774 9.49 9.85 9.94
C GLY A 774 8.38 8.81 9.87
N LEU A 775 7.52 8.96 8.85
CA LEU A 775 6.44 8.02 8.53
C LEU A 775 6.64 7.45 7.13
N THR A 776 6.20 6.22 6.90
CA THR A 776 6.26 5.56 5.58
C THR A 776 4.88 5.02 5.24
N ILE A 777 4.46 5.21 3.99
CA ILE A 777 3.38 4.46 3.37
C ILE A 777 4.00 3.41 2.44
N ASP A 778 3.50 2.19 2.48
CA ASP A 778 3.96 1.09 1.64
C ASP A 778 2.75 0.27 1.18
N VAL A 779 2.38 0.38 -0.09
CA VAL A 779 1.14 -0.20 -0.62
C VAL A 779 1.47 -1.44 -1.44
N ASP A 780 1.56 -2.54 -0.69
CA ASP A 780 1.94 -3.87 -1.15
C ASP A 780 1.04 -4.49 -2.25
N ALA A 781 -0.27 -4.17 -2.25
CA ALA A 781 -1.19 -4.72 -3.24
C ALA A 781 -2.34 -3.76 -3.52
N VAL A 782 -2.40 -3.28 -4.76
CA VAL A 782 -3.56 -2.56 -5.31
C VAL A 782 -4.11 -3.37 -6.46
N THR A 783 -5.24 -4.01 -6.23
CA THR A 783 -5.89 -4.88 -7.20
C THR A 783 -7.22 -4.27 -7.63
N PHE A 784 -7.46 -4.27 -8.93
CA PHE A 784 -8.73 -3.87 -9.53
C PHE A 784 -8.96 -4.71 -10.78
N HIS A 785 -10.19 -4.91 -11.20
CA HIS A 785 -10.44 -5.42 -12.55
C HIS A 785 -11.01 -4.30 -13.42
N GLY A 786 -10.57 -4.27 -14.67
CA GLY A 786 -10.83 -3.16 -15.56
C GLY A 786 -10.77 -3.55 -17.04
N VAL A 787 -11.73 -3.05 -17.81
CA VAL A 787 -11.75 -3.18 -19.27
C VAL A 787 -12.23 -1.89 -19.93
N ALA A 788 -11.76 -1.63 -21.14
CA ALA A 788 -12.36 -0.61 -21.98
C ALA A 788 -13.75 -1.10 -22.44
N LYS A 789 -14.74 -0.22 -22.50
CA LYS A 789 -16.11 -0.60 -22.93
C LYS A 789 -16.13 -1.21 -24.33
N ASP A 790 -15.18 -0.84 -25.19
CA ASP A 790 -15.00 -1.34 -26.55
C ASP A 790 -14.01 -2.51 -26.66
N ASN A 791 -13.49 -3.01 -25.53
CA ASN A 791 -12.47 -4.04 -25.43
C ASN A 791 -11.08 -3.65 -26.00
N SER A 792 -10.77 -2.35 -26.09
CA SER A 792 -9.44 -1.88 -26.48
C SER A 792 -8.37 -2.20 -25.43
N ASN A 793 -7.41 -3.07 -25.79
CA ASN A 793 -6.26 -3.38 -24.93
C ASN A 793 -5.39 -2.14 -24.66
N GLN A 794 -5.16 -1.29 -25.67
CA GLN A 794 -4.32 -0.10 -25.51
C GLN A 794 -4.93 0.89 -24.51
N THR A 795 -6.25 1.08 -24.58
CA THR A 795 -6.98 1.95 -23.64
C THR A 795 -6.83 1.42 -22.22
N ARG A 796 -7.00 0.11 -22.02
CA ARG A 796 -6.80 -0.55 -20.72
C ARG A 796 -5.38 -0.35 -20.19
N VAL A 797 -4.35 -0.63 -20.99
CA VAL A 797 -2.94 -0.49 -20.56
C VAL A 797 -2.61 0.97 -20.21
N ASN A 798 -3.08 1.93 -21.00
CA ASN A 798 -2.87 3.35 -20.72
C ASN A 798 -3.56 3.78 -19.42
N PHE A 799 -4.79 3.31 -19.20
CA PHE A 799 -5.53 3.57 -17.96
C PHE A 799 -4.75 3.03 -16.75
N THR A 800 -4.39 1.74 -16.76
CA THR A 800 -3.66 1.10 -15.65
C THR A 800 -2.37 1.84 -15.29
N ARG A 801 -1.58 2.26 -16.28
CA ARG A 801 -0.33 3.04 -16.05
C ARG A 801 -0.60 4.43 -15.48
N SER A 802 -1.68 5.07 -15.91
CA SER A 802 -2.07 6.38 -15.40
C SER A 802 -2.55 6.27 -13.95
N SER A 803 -3.37 5.27 -13.63
CA SER A 803 -3.87 5.03 -12.27
C SER A 803 -2.71 4.70 -11.33
N GLY A 804 -1.76 3.85 -11.74
CA GLY A 804 -0.57 3.58 -10.95
C GLY A 804 0.28 4.84 -10.68
N THR A 805 0.52 5.68 -11.69
CA THR A 805 1.25 6.96 -11.48
C THR A 805 0.54 7.85 -10.46
N GLN A 806 -0.79 7.90 -10.51
CA GLN A 806 -1.60 8.68 -9.58
C GLN A 806 -1.60 8.10 -8.17
N TRP A 807 -1.73 6.78 -8.02
CA TRP A 807 -1.63 6.10 -6.74
C TRP A 807 -0.28 6.38 -6.09
N SER A 808 0.83 6.32 -6.84
CA SER A 808 2.15 6.67 -6.31
C SER A 808 2.28 8.16 -5.96
N ALA A 809 1.63 9.05 -6.71
CA ALA A 809 1.59 10.47 -6.31
C ALA A 809 0.87 10.63 -4.97
N ASN A 810 -0.23 9.92 -4.76
CA ASN A 810 -0.99 10.00 -3.51
C ASN A 810 -0.24 9.44 -2.29
N GLU A 811 0.78 8.59 -2.49
CA GLU A 811 1.67 8.12 -1.42
C GLU A 811 2.47 9.22 -0.74
N HIS A 812 2.72 10.34 -1.42
CA HIS A 812 3.33 11.52 -0.78
C HIS A 812 2.31 12.63 -0.52
N LEU A 813 1.36 12.86 -1.43
CA LEU A 813 0.40 13.96 -1.33
C LEU A 813 -0.55 13.82 -0.13
N ILE A 814 -1.02 12.60 0.15
CA ILE A 814 -1.98 12.37 1.23
C ILE A 814 -1.30 12.55 2.58
N PRO A 815 -0.16 11.89 2.89
CA PRO A 815 0.55 12.15 4.13
C PRO A 815 0.98 13.63 4.30
N GLU A 816 1.41 14.30 3.23
CA GLU A 816 1.70 15.75 3.30
C GLU A 816 0.47 16.56 3.71
N LYS A 817 -0.70 16.31 3.12
CA LYS A 817 -1.95 17.01 3.48
C LYS A 817 -2.39 16.71 4.91
N VAL A 818 -2.18 15.48 5.36
CA VAL A 818 -2.65 14.99 6.67
C VAL A 818 -1.77 15.51 7.82
N PHE A 819 -0.45 15.59 7.62
CA PHE A 819 0.51 15.88 8.69
C PHE A 819 1.19 17.25 8.60
N SER A 820 0.97 18.03 7.54
CA SER A 820 1.52 19.39 7.46
C SER A 820 0.73 20.40 8.30
N THR A 821 1.41 21.13 9.17
CA THR A 821 0.87 22.32 9.83
C THR A 821 1.52 23.60 9.27
N PRO A 822 0.88 24.79 9.41
CA PRO A 822 1.52 26.05 9.04
C PRO A 822 2.86 26.28 9.75
N GLU A 823 3.00 25.80 10.99
CA GLU A 823 4.19 25.94 11.82
C GLU A 823 5.24 24.83 11.58
N ALA A 824 4.82 23.66 11.10
CA ALA A 824 5.67 22.49 10.81
C ALA A 824 5.20 21.79 9.52
N PRO A 825 5.67 22.23 8.34
CA PRO A 825 5.33 21.60 7.07
C PRO A 825 5.96 20.20 6.96
N ALA A 826 5.16 19.23 6.55
CA ALA A 826 5.64 17.88 6.26
C ALA A 826 6.04 17.77 4.77
N TYR A 827 7.02 16.93 4.48
CA TYR A 827 7.57 16.76 3.13
C TYR A 827 7.65 15.29 2.77
N GLY A 828 6.80 14.88 1.83
CA GLY A 828 6.69 13.52 1.34
C GLY A 828 7.53 13.30 0.08
N ILE A 829 8.02 12.08 -0.11
CA ILE A 829 8.65 11.60 -1.34
C ILE A 829 7.99 10.29 -1.77
N SER A 830 7.75 10.12 -3.06
CA SER A 830 7.24 8.89 -3.70
C SER A 830 8.11 8.58 -4.91
N ALA A 831 7.92 7.43 -5.55
CA ALA A 831 8.63 7.08 -6.78
C ALA A 831 8.47 8.15 -7.87
N VAL A 832 7.23 8.60 -8.10
CA VAL A 832 6.91 9.60 -9.13
C VAL A 832 7.43 10.99 -8.76
N LYS A 833 7.38 11.39 -7.49
CA LYS A 833 7.96 12.67 -7.04
C LYS A 833 9.48 12.66 -7.12
N ALA A 834 10.13 11.53 -6.84
CA ALA A 834 11.57 11.41 -6.98
C ALA A 834 12.04 11.50 -8.44
N LEU A 835 11.31 10.88 -9.38
CA LEU A 835 11.56 11.06 -10.82
C LEU A 835 11.35 12.52 -11.25
N ALA A 836 10.30 13.17 -10.75
CA ALA A 836 10.05 14.59 -11.03
C ALA A 836 11.20 15.48 -10.51
N LEU A 837 11.63 15.29 -9.26
CA LEU A 837 12.76 16.04 -8.68
C LEU A 837 14.06 15.81 -9.45
N ALA A 838 14.36 14.56 -9.84
CA ALA A 838 15.54 14.25 -10.64
C ALA A 838 15.51 14.94 -12.01
N GLY A 839 14.35 14.94 -12.68
CA GLY A 839 14.15 15.67 -13.93
C GLY A 839 14.33 17.18 -13.77
N ALA A 840 13.84 17.76 -12.67
CA ALA A 840 14.02 19.18 -12.34
C ALA A 840 15.50 19.54 -12.01
N GLU A 841 16.28 18.58 -11.49
CA GLU A 841 17.73 18.71 -11.31
C GLU A 841 18.52 18.58 -12.64
N GLY A 842 17.85 18.29 -13.75
CA GLY A 842 18.46 18.09 -15.07
C GLY A 842 19.09 16.71 -15.25
N GLN A 843 18.73 15.72 -14.44
CA GLN A 843 19.23 14.36 -14.64
C GLN A 843 18.57 13.69 -15.85
N LYS A 844 19.28 12.73 -16.47
CA LYS A 844 18.68 11.84 -17.46
C LYS A 844 17.64 10.93 -16.80
N ILE A 845 16.47 10.85 -17.43
CA ILE A 845 15.43 9.88 -17.10
C ILE A 845 15.46 8.78 -18.17
N TRP A 846 15.85 7.58 -17.75
CA TRP A 846 16.02 6.42 -18.61
C TRP A 846 14.73 5.61 -18.67
N THR A 847 14.40 5.14 -19.87
CA THR A 847 13.46 4.04 -20.12
C THR A 847 14.28 2.81 -20.49
N ILE A 848 14.39 1.87 -19.57
CA ILE A 848 15.25 0.70 -19.68
C ILE A 848 14.43 -0.52 -20.09
N ASP A 849 14.82 -1.14 -21.19
CA ASP A 849 14.30 -2.41 -21.68
C ASP A 849 15.44 -3.41 -21.92
N ARG A 850 15.12 -4.58 -22.48
CA ARG A 850 16.11 -5.63 -22.73
C ARG A 850 17.21 -5.24 -23.72
N ASN A 851 16.97 -4.23 -24.56
CA ASN A 851 17.89 -3.81 -25.61
C ASN A 851 18.96 -2.86 -25.07
N ASN A 852 18.63 -2.01 -24.10
CA ASN A 852 19.54 -0.99 -23.58
C ASN A 852 20.02 -1.23 -22.13
N VAL A 853 19.54 -2.25 -21.42
CA VAL A 853 19.88 -2.49 -20.00
C VAL A 853 21.38 -2.48 -19.70
N SER A 854 22.22 -3.08 -20.55
CA SER A 854 23.67 -3.08 -20.31
C SER A 854 24.28 -1.67 -20.40
N LEU A 855 23.78 -0.85 -21.33
CA LEU A 855 24.20 0.54 -21.48
C LEU A 855 23.69 1.38 -20.30
N ALA A 856 22.38 1.36 -20.05
CA ALA A 856 21.75 2.16 -19.02
C ALA A 856 22.35 1.88 -17.64
N ILE A 857 22.54 0.61 -17.27
CA ILE A 857 23.12 0.31 -15.95
C ILE A 857 24.61 0.73 -15.84
N SER A 858 25.33 0.91 -16.95
CA SER A 858 26.69 1.47 -16.90
C SER A 858 26.73 2.99 -16.67
N GLN A 859 25.59 3.67 -16.84
CA GLN A 859 25.47 5.12 -16.75
C GLN A 859 24.74 5.58 -15.48
N ILE A 860 23.89 4.72 -14.88
CA ILE A 860 23.21 5.05 -13.63
C ILE A 860 24.04 4.65 -12.40
N ASN A 861 23.80 5.34 -11.28
CA ASN A 861 24.41 5.06 -9.98
C ASN A 861 23.34 5.25 -8.90
N LEU A 862 22.46 4.24 -8.77
CA LEU A 862 21.32 4.27 -7.85
C LEU A 862 21.54 3.40 -6.61
N GLY A 863 22.62 2.63 -6.60
CA GLY A 863 22.92 1.67 -5.57
C GLY A 863 22.69 0.26 -6.07
N SER A 864 23.57 -0.64 -5.63
CA SER A 864 23.70 -1.94 -6.28
C SER A 864 22.47 -2.86 -6.12
N GLU A 865 21.68 -2.70 -5.05
CA GLU A 865 20.44 -3.45 -4.81
C GLU A 865 19.36 -3.03 -5.81
N VAL A 866 19.12 -1.72 -5.96
CA VAL A 866 18.18 -1.13 -6.93
C VAL A 866 18.55 -1.52 -8.36
N GLU A 867 19.83 -1.39 -8.73
CA GLU A 867 20.30 -1.79 -10.06
C GLU A 867 20.16 -3.29 -10.35
N THR A 868 20.25 -4.13 -9.32
CA THR A 868 20.04 -5.58 -9.48
C THR A 868 18.58 -5.89 -9.70
N GLU A 869 17.68 -5.24 -8.96
CA GLU A 869 16.24 -5.37 -9.16
C GLU A 869 15.82 -4.91 -10.55
N ILE A 870 16.31 -3.75 -11.02
CA ILE A 870 16.06 -3.27 -12.38
C ILE A 870 16.51 -4.31 -13.42
N ARG A 871 17.72 -4.86 -13.29
CA ARG A 871 18.22 -5.91 -14.19
C ARG A 871 17.32 -7.14 -14.19
N ASN A 872 16.88 -7.59 -13.01
CA ASN A 872 16.01 -8.77 -12.88
C ASN A 872 14.64 -8.52 -13.52
N ALA A 873 14.04 -7.36 -13.27
CA ALA A 873 12.75 -6.97 -13.83
C ALA A 873 12.80 -6.84 -15.36
N VAL A 874 13.82 -6.18 -15.90
CA VAL A 874 14.02 -6.05 -17.35
C VAL A 874 14.29 -7.41 -18.00
N SER A 875 15.06 -8.27 -17.33
CA SER A 875 15.27 -9.66 -17.77
C SER A 875 13.97 -10.44 -17.80
N ALA A 876 13.03 -10.17 -16.87
CA ALA A 876 11.67 -10.73 -16.87
C ALA A 876 10.71 -10.07 -17.89
N GLY A 877 11.18 -9.12 -18.70
CA GLY A 877 10.41 -8.47 -19.77
C GLY A 877 9.63 -7.23 -19.33
N LYS A 878 9.94 -6.67 -18.15
CA LYS A 878 9.41 -5.38 -17.70
C LYS A 878 10.21 -4.22 -18.30
N ILE A 879 9.62 -3.04 -18.28
CA ILE A 879 10.27 -1.77 -18.61
C ILE A 879 10.52 -1.02 -17.31
N ALA A 880 11.75 -0.54 -17.11
CA ALA A 880 12.08 0.27 -15.94
C ALA A 880 12.17 1.76 -16.32
N THR A 881 11.58 2.64 -15.53
CA THR A 881 11.79 4.10 -15.63
C THR A 881 12.60 4.56 -14.43
N VAL A 882 13.80 5.10 -14.67
CA VAL A 882 14.77 5.43 -13.60
C VAL A 882 15.45 6.76 -13.87
N HIS A 883 16.02 7.38 -12.85
CA HIS A 883 16.93 8.54 -13.00
C HIS A 883 18.41 8.12 -12.88
N GLU A 884 19.33 9.01 -13.22
CA GLU A 884 20.76 8.69 -13.37
C GLU A 884 21.51 8.57 -12.05
N GLN A 885 21.24 9.46 -11.08
CA GLN A 885 21.98 9.58 -9.82
C GLN A 885 21.01 9.73 -8.65
N LYS A 886 21.39 9.22 -7.47
CA LYS A 886 20.62 9.44 -6.23
C LYS A 886 20.33 10.93 -6.02
N ILE A 887 19.08 11.23 -5.68
CA ILE A 887 18.67 12.60 -5.33
C ILE A 887 18.77 12.81 -3.82
N THR A 888 18.82 14.08 -3.43
CA THR A 888 18.75 14.50 -2.02
C THR A 888 17.56 15.42 -1.82
N TYR A 889 16.55 14.95 -1.09
CA TYR A 889 15.36 15.73 -0.74
C TYR A 889 15.23 15.83 0.79
N ARG A 890 15.51 17.02 1.34
CA ARG A 890 15.62 17.23 2.80
C ARG A 890 16.64 16.26 3.41
N ASN A 891 16.24 15.41 4.37
CA ASN A 891 17.11 14.41 4.97
C ASN A 891 17.07 13.06 4.24
N TRP A 892 16.23 12.93 3.21
CA TRP A 892 16.12 11.71 2.42
C TRP A 892 17.17 11.70 1.29
N VAL A 893 17.88 10.59 1.17
CA VAL A 893 18.83 10.30 0.09
C VAL A 893 18.43 8.97 -0.54
N GLY A 894 18.16 8.98 -1.84
CA GLY A 894 17.72 7.76 -2.51
C GLY A 894 17.37 7.95 -3.97
N ALA A 895 16.64 6.98 -4.50
CA ALA A 895 16.15 6.95 -5.87
C ALA A 895 14.67 6.60 -5.89
N GLY A 896 13.96 7.03 -6.94
CA GLY A 896 12.61 6.56 -7.23
C GLY A 896 12.61 5.99 -8.64
N TYR A 897 11.92 4.88 -8.82
CA TYR A 897 11.90 4.15 -10.08
C TYR A 897 10.63 3.34 -10.25
N LEU A 898 10.26 3.09 -11.50
CA LEU A 898 9.07 2.34 -11.87
C LEU A 898 9.48 1.04 -12.55
N LEU A 899 8.79 -0.06 -12.28
CA LEU A 899 8.91 -1.32 -13.00
C LEU A 899 7.54 -1.67 -13.58
N ILE A 900 7.37 -1.54 -14.90
CA ILE A 900 6.07 -1.64 -15.56
C ILE A 900 6.04 -2.85 -16.50
N ASP A 901 4.97 -3.63 -16.42
CA ASP A 901 4.63 -4.64 -17.42
C ASP A 901 4.06 -3.95 -18.67
N PRO A 902 4.73 -4.05 -19.83
CA PRO A 902 4.28 -3.34 -21.02
C PRO A 902 2.96 -3.89 -21.59
N GLU A 903 2.62 -5.16 -21.33
CA GLU A 903 1.45 -5.85 -21.89
C GLU A 903 0.17 -5.58 -21.10
N THR A 904 0.30 -5.50 -19.76
CA THR A 904 -0.84 -5.34 -18.85
C THR A 904 -0.95 -3.94 -18.25
N GLY A 905 0.16 -3.20 -18.22
CA GLY A 905 0.26 -1.92 -17.50
C GLY A 905 0.47 -2.06 -16.00
N ALA A 906 0.50 -3.30 -15.45
CA ALA A 906 0.80 -3.54 -14.04
C ALA A 906 2.15 -2.96 -13.65
N GLY A 907 2.31 -2.50 -12.41
CA GLY A 907 3.49 -1.76 -12.00
C GLY A 907 3.92 -1.96 -10.55
N ALA A 908 5.22 -1.78 -10.31
CA ALA A 908 5.80 -1.48 -9.01
C ALA A 908 6.36 -0.04 -9.05
N TYR A 909 6.06 0.76 -8.03
CA TYR A 909 6.41 2.18 -7.95
C TYR A 909 7.25 2.38 -6.69
N LYS A 910 8.57 2.35 -6.86
CA LYS A 910 9.49 2.09 -5.75
C LYS A 910 10.33 3.29 -5.37
N ILE A 911 10.64 3.39 -4.09
CA ILE A 911 11.70 4.23 -3.56
C ILE A 911 12.87 3.38 -3.05
N ALA A 912 14.08 3.92 -3.09
CA ALA A 912 15.27 3.24 -2.57
C ALA A 912 15.07 2.88 -1.08
N GLY A 913 15.37 1.62 -0.73
CA GLY A 913 14.95 1.00 0.53
C GLY A 913 13.91 -0.11 0.32
N GLY A 914 13.25 -0.13 -0.85
CA GLY A 914 12.43 -1.26 -1.30
C GLY A 914 10.91 -1.09 -1.13
N ALA A 915 10.47 -0.02 -0.47
CA ALA A 915 9.04 0.27 -0.31
C ALA A 915 8.37 0.60 -1.66
N ASN A 916 7.18 0.02 -1.89
CA ASN A 916 6.24 0.39 -2.95
C ASN A 916 5.37 1.53 -2.45
N GLY A 917 5.94 2.72 -2.35
CA GLY A 917 5.49 3.64 -1.33
C GLY A 917 6.12 5.02 -1.32
N GLY A 918 5.87 5.70 -0.21
CA GLY A 918 6.37 7.03 0.05
C GLY A 918 6.89 7.19 1.47
N PHE A 919 7.78 8.17 1.65
CA PHE A 919 8.36 8.53 2.95
C PHE A 919 8.06 9.98 3.28
N LEU A 920 7.74 10.27 4.54
CA LEU A 920 7.38 11.59 5.04
C LEU A 920 8.40 12.06 6.09
N ASP A 921 9.06 13.19 5.81
CA ASP A 921 10.00 13.90 6.66
C ASP A 921 9.40 15.26 7.12
N GLY A 922 10.11 16.01 7.97
CA GLY A 922 9.75 17.37 8.37
C GLY A 922 8.81 17.45 9.57
N LEU A 923 8.54 16.32 10.24
CA LEU A 923 7.61 16.24 11.37
C LEU A 923 8.19 16.76 12.70
N GLY A 924 9.50 17.03 12.76
CA GLY A 924 10.16 17.50 13.99
C GLY A 924 9.91 16.56 15.19
N SER A 925 9.53 17.12 16.34
CA SER A 925 9.26 16.35 17.57
C SER A 925 8.07 15.39 17.45
N ILE A 926 7.20 15.55 16.44
CA ILE A 926 6.06 14.64 16.19
C ILE A 926 6.56 13.26 15.76
N ALA A 927 7.58 13.18 14.89
CA ALA A 927 8.15 11.89 14.48
C ALA A 927 8.71 11.13 15.68
N THR A 928 9.40 11.83 16.58
CA THR A 928 9.92 11.26 17.82
C THR A 928 8.80 10.80 18.75
N TRP A 929 7.74 11.61 18.91
CA TRP A 929 6.59 11.25 19.74
C TRP A 929 5.88 9.98 19.24
N LEU A 930 5.58 9.92 17.93
CA LEU A 930 4.97 8.73 17.31
C LEU A 930 5.92 7.52 17.39
N GLY A 931 7.21 7.73 17.13
CA GLY A 931 8.24 6.71 17.18
C GLY A 931 8.45 6.11 18.57
N LEU A 932 8.24 6.88 19.63
CA LEU A 932 8.24 6.43 21.02
C LEU A 932 6.91 5.76 21.44
N GLY A 933 6.03 5.42 20.51
CA GLY A 933 4.71 4.86 20.78
C GLY A 933 4.67 3.57 21.61
N PHE A 934 5.77 2.83 21.68
CA PHE A 934 5.90 1.70 22.60
C PHE A 934 5.94 2.12 24.08
N ALA A 935 6.24 3.39 24.38
CA ALA A 935 6.22 4.04 25.69
C ALA A 935 5.07 5.06 25.80
N TYR A 936 3.91 4.76 25.20
CA TYR A 936 2.79 5.70 25.11
C TYR A 936 2.24 6.17 26.48
N LYS A 937 2.33 5.33 27.53
CA LYS A 937 1.86 5.70 28.87
C LYS A 937 2.73 6.79 29.48
N GLU A 938 4.03 6.65 29.28
CA GLU A 938 5.02 7.61 29.71
C GLU A 938 4.84 8.90 28.91
N LEU A 939 4.62 8.80 27.59
CA LEU A 939 4.33 9.95 26.73
C LEU A 939 3.05 10.70 27.14
N LEU A 940 1.98 10.01 27.53
CA LEU A 940 0.73 10.64 27.99
C LEU A 940 0.94 11.57 29.18
N ALA A 941 1.82 11.19 30.12
CA ALA A 941 2.21 12.05 31.23
C ALA A 941 2.94 13.32 30.76
N LEU A 942 3.63 13.28 29.61
CA LEU A 942 4.32 14.43 29.01
C LEU A 942 3.36 15.36 28.24
N ILE A 943 2.33 14.80 27.57
CA ILE A 943 1.41 15.55 26.66
C ILE A 943 0.56 16.60 27.38
N ALA A 944 0.33 16.47 28.70
CA ALA A 944 -0.38 17.46 29.50
C ALA A 944 0.19 18.90 29.40
N THR A 945 1.38 19.07 28.79
CA THR A 945 2.12 20.32 28.73
C THR A 945 2.43 20.83 27.31
N SER A 946 2.10 20.10 26.22
CA SER A 946 2.48 20.47 24.83
C SER A 946 1.28 20.63 23.86
N PRO A 947 1.01 21.84 23.34
CA PRO A 947 -0.12 22.08 22.42
C PRO A 947 0.08 21.59 20.97
N SER A 948 1.31 21.29 20.52
CA SER A 948 1.57 20.90 19.12
C SER A 948 1.07 19.50 18.77
N ILE A 949 1.15 18.53 19.70
CA ILE A 949 0.65 17.15 19.49
C ILE A 949 -0.87 17.14 19.36
N VAL A 950 -1.56 17.99 20.13
CA VAL A 950 -3.02 18.12 20.11
C VAL A 950 -3.55 18.62 18.76
N GLN A 951 -2.81 19.51 18.08
CA GLN A 951 -3.22 20.07 16.79
C GLN A 951 -3.33 19.01 15.68
N LEU A 952 -2.52 17.94 15.72
CA LEU A 952 -2.57 16.85 14.73
C LEU A 952 -3.91 16.14 14.70
N PHE A 953 -4.47 15.83 15.86
CA PHE A 953 -5.79 15.19 15.96
C PHE A 953 -6.89 16.07 15.35
N SER A 954 -6.74 17.40 15.42
CA SER A 954 -7.67 18.34 14.78
C SER A 954 -7.57 18.34 13.25
N GLN A 955 -6.36 18.25 12.71
CA GLN A 955 -6.14 18.24 11.25
C GLN A 955 -6.63 16.94 10.63
N ILE A 956 -6.29 15.80 11.24
CA ILE A 956 -6.71 14.49 10.75
C ILE A 956 -8.23 14.34 10.88
N GLY A 957 -8.82 14.76 12.00
CA GLY A 957 -10.28 14.80 12.14
C GLY A 957 -10.95 15.65 11.05
N SER A 958 -10.39 16.81 10.71
CA SER A 958 -10.89 17.67 9.63
C SER A 958 -10.74 17.03 8.25
N PHE A 959 -9.64 16.32 8.01
CA PHE A 959 -9.37 15.64 6.75
C PHE A 959 -10.28 14.42 6.54
N LEU A 960 -10.44 13.58 7.56
CA LEU A 960 -11.38 12.46 7.55
C LEU A 960 -12.82 12.91 7.44
N PHE A 961 -13.18 14.06 8.04
CA PHE A 961 -14.48 14.68 7.82
C PHE A 961 -14.67 15.05 6.36
N ALA A 962 -13.72 15.77 5.75
CA ALA A 962 -13.80 16.13 4.33
C ALA A 962 -13.90 14.89 3.43
N LEU A 963 -13.22 13.81 3.80
CA LEU A 963 -13.27 12.52 3.10
C LEU A 963 -14.63 11.83 3.26
N SER A 964 -15.11 11.59 4.48
CA SER A 964 -16.41 10.92 4.71
C SER A 964 -17.55 11.72 4.08
N PHE A 965 -17.45 13.04 4.15
CA PHE A 965 -18.36 13.96 3.51
C PHE A 965 -18.30 13.86 1.98
N GLY A 966 -17.10 13.90 1.38
CA GLY A 966 -16.90 13.76 -0.07
C GLY A 966 -17.42 12.41 -0.60
N LEU A 967 -17.14 11.32 0.10
CA LEU A 967 -17.67 10.00 -0.21
C LEU A 967 -19.21 9.98 -0.12
N SER A 968 -19.79 10.58 0.91
CA SER A 968 -21.25 10.67 1.07
C SER A 968 -21.92 11.51 -0.02
N VAL A 969 -21.28 12.61 -0.45
CA VAL A 969 -21.79 13.45 -1.56
C VAL A 969 -21.69 12.71 -2.88
N TYR A 970 -20.55 12.05 -3.15
CA TYR A 970 -20.38 11.24 -4.36
C TYR A 970 -21.40 10.10 -4.42
N ASP A 971 -21.58 9.40 -3.31
CA ASP A 971 -22.59 8.35 -3.17
C ASP A 971 -23.98 8.90 -3.46
N LEU A 972 -24.37 10.01 -2.80
CA LEU A 972 -25.69 10.63 -3.03
C LEU A 972 -25.87 11.13 -4.48
N ALA A 973 -24.84 11.77 -5.05
CA ALA A 973 -24.88 12.32 -6.41
C ALA A 973 -24.94 11.24 -7.49
N THR A 974 -24.50 10.03 -7.19
CA THR A 974 -24.51 8.91 -8.13
C THR A 974 -25.58 7.86 -7.82
N ASN A 975 -26.23 7.89 -6.65
CA ASN A 975 -27.21 6.90 -6.21
C ASN A 975 -28.60 7.43 -5.84
N CYS A 976 -28.80 8.73 -5.56
CA CYS A 976 -30.15 9.20 -5.22
C CYS A 976 -31.04 9.32 -6.47
N SER A 977 -32.18 8.62 -6.44
CA SER A 977 -33.20 8.64 -7.50
C SER A 977 -34.04 9.93 -7.56
N ASP A 978 -34.05 10.74 -6.49
CA ASP A 978 -34.67 12.08 -6.48
C ASP A 978 -33.66 13.16 -6.87
N ALA A 979 -33.62 13.44 -8.17
CA ALA A 979 -32.78 14.48 -8.75
C ALA A 979 -32.97 15.87 -8.09
N ASN A 980 -34.15 16.19 -7.55
CA ASN A 980 -34.39 17.50 -6.91
C ASN A 980 -33.85 17.53 -5.49
N ALA A 981 -33.92 16.43 -4.74
CA ALA A 981 -33.31 16.29 -3.43
C ALA A 981 -31.78 16.32 -3.52
N ALA A 982 -31.20 15.61 -4.49
CA ALA A 982 -29.77 15.66 -4.79
C ALA A 982 -29.33 17.07 -5.21
N ARG A 983 -30.08 17.74 -6.10
CA ARG A 983 -29.81 19.13 -6.50
C ARG A 983 -29.88 20.12 -5.35
N LEU A 984 -30.89 20.02 -4.47
CA LEU A 984 -31.00 20.89 -3.30
C LEU A 984 -29.82 20.69 -2.35
N PHE A 985 -29.39 19.43 -2.14
CA PHE A 985 -28.21 19.13 -1.32
C PHE A 985 -26.93 19.72 -1.92
N ILE A 986 -26.74 19.59 -3.23
CA ILE A 986 -25.58 20.14 -3.95
C ILE A 986 -25.58 21.67 -3.91
N ILE A 987 -26.73 22.32 -4.15
CA ILE A 987 -26.84 23.79 -4.08
C ILE A 987 -26.53 24.29 -2.68
N VAL A 988 -27.11 23.66 -1.65
CA VAL A 988 -26.84 24.05 -0.26
C VAL A 988 -25.39 23.74 0.11
N TYR A 989 -24.82 22.62 -0.35
CA TYR A 989 -23.41 22.31 -0.20
C TYR A 989 -22.52 23.37 -0.85
N THR A 990 -22.75 23.74 -2.11
CA THR A 990 -21.96 24.75 -2.82
C THR A 990 -22.08 26.10 -2.14
N VAL A 991 -23.27 26.50 -1.72
CA VAL A 991 -23.50 27.77 -1.01
C VAL A 991 -22.82 27.80 0.36
N VAL A 992 -22.90 26.72 1.14
CA VAL A 992 -22.25 26.64 2.45
C VAL A 992 -20.73 26.54 2.30
N THR A 993 -20.25 25.77 1.32
CA THR A 993 -18.83 25.65 0.96
C THR A 993 -18.25 26.97 0.48
N LEU A 994 -18.98 27.74 -0.35
CA LEU A 994 -18.57 29.07 -0.79
C LEU A 994 -18.61 30.09 0.36
N MET A 995 -19.58 30.02 1.27
CA MET A 995 -19.58 30.83 2.49
C MET A 995 -18.38 30.50 3.40
N VAL A 996 -17.99 29.23 3.45
CA VAL A 996 -16.85 28.79 4.24
C VAL A 996 -15.53 29.11 3.57
N LEU A 997 -15.40 28.93 2.26
CA LEU A 997 -14.26 29.43 1.50
C LEU A 997 -14.12 30.95 1.69
N ALA A 998 -15.22 31.70 1.67
CA ALA A 998 -15.21 33.12 1.99
C ALA A 998 -14.78 33.42 3.44
N LEU A 999 -15.13 32.58 4.41
CA LEU A 999 -14.67 32.67 5.80
C LEU A 999 -13.20 32.24 5.97
N LEU A 1000 -12.74 31.24 5.22
CA LEU A 1000 -11.35 30.75 5.16
C LEU A 1000 -10.43 31.82 4.56
N PHE A 1001 -10.89 32.53 3.52
CA PHE A 1001 -10.19 33.67 2.93
C PHE A 1001 -10.24 34.92 3.83
N ALA A 1002 -11.30 35.11 4.62
CA ALA A 1002 -11.43 36.25 5.53
C ALA A 1002 -10.67 36.09 6.86
N PHE A 1003 -10.44 34.86 7.31
CA PHE A 1003 -9.73 34.53 8.55
C PHE A 1003 -8.59 33.55 8.25
N ALA A 1004 -7.51 34.05 7.62
CA ALA A 1004 -6.33 33.27 7.24
C ALA A 1004 -5.51 32.78 8.47
N GLY A 1005 -6.07 31.86 9.25
CA GLY A 1005 -5.40 31.19 10.36
C GLY A 1005 -6.14 29.94 10.85
N PRO A 1006 -5.44 29.00 11.53
CA PRO A 1006 -5.94 27.67 11.90
C PRO A 1006 -7.23 27.68 12.74
N LEU A 1007 -7.47 28.73 13.54
CA LEU A 1007 -8.71 28.91 14.31
C LEU A 1007 -9.95 29.22 13.45
N GLY A 1008 -9.79 29.92 12.32
CA GLY A 1008 -10.87 30.23 11.37
C GLY A 1008 -11.31 28.99 10.58
N THR A 1009 -10.36 28.15 10.18
CA THR A 1009 -10.59 26.81 9.60
C THR A 1009 -11.34 25.90 10.57
N ILE A 1010 -10.93 25.82 11.84
CA ILE A 1010 -11.52 24.90 12.82
C ILE A 1010 -12.98 25.30 13.12
N ILE A 1011 -13.25 26.56 13.42
CA ILE A 1011 -14.62 27.01 13.74
C ILE A 1011 -15.53 26.95 12.50
N GLY A 1012 -14.98 27.30 11.32
CA GLY A 1012 -15.70 27.25 10.04
C GLY A 1012 -16.10 25.83 9.64
N LEU A 1013 -15.18 24.86 9.76
CA LEU A 1013 -15.42 23.45 9.42
C LEU A 1013 -16.32 22.74 10.46
N SER A 1014 -16.20 23.05 11.76
CA SER A 1014 -17.06 22.45 12.80
C SER A 1014 -18.52 22.91 12.74
N LEU A 1015 -18.77 24.19 12.44
CA LEU A 1015 -20.14 24.72 12.25
C LEU A 1015 -20.78 24.20 10.95
N LEU A 1016 -19.98 24.03 9.90
CA LEU A 1016 -20.31 23.32 8.66
C LEU A 1016 -20.74 21.88 8.93
N GLY A 1017 -19.93 21.14 9.69
CA GLY A 1017 -20.14 19.74 9.99
C GLY A 1017 -21.45 19.51 10.74
N PHE A 1018 -21.72 20.30 11.78
CA PHE A 1018 -23.00 20.19 12.50
C PHE A 1018 -24.22 20.52 11.63
N GLY A 1019 -24.12 21.54 10.77
CA GLY A 1019 -25.21 21.94 9.87
C GLY A 1019 -25.47 20.92 8.75
N LEU A 1020 -24.40 20.39 8.13
CA LEU A 1020 -24.48 19.47 7.00
C LEU A 1020 -24.74 18.02 7.41
N ASN A 1021 -24.23 17.51 8.54
CA ASN A 1021 -24.58 16.16 9.00
C ASN A 1021 -26.07 16.06 9.38
N ARG A 1022 -26.61 17.10 10.01
CA ARG A 1022 -28.05 17.17 10.31
C ARG A 1022 -28.90 17.27 9.05
N MET A 1023 -28.38 17.87 7.98
CA MET A 1023 -29.05 18.00 6.69
C MET A 1023 -28.95 16.74 5.84
N SER A 1024 -27.79 16.08 5.85
CA SER A 1024 -27.55 14.75 5.26
C SER A 1024 -28.47 13.72 5.92
N SER A 1025 -28.58 13.69 7.25
CA SER A 1025 -29.51 12.79 7.93
C SER A 1025 -30.98 13.09 7.62
N LEU A 1026 -31.35 14.38 7.50
CA LEU A 1026 -32.69 14.79 7.06
C LEU A 1026 -33.00 14.36 5.61
N ILE A 1027 -32.03 14.42 4.69
CA ILE A 1027 -32.24 14.06 3.28
C ILE A 1027 -32.18 12.55 3.06
N LYS A 1028 -31.23 11.85 3.69
CA LYS A 1028 -31.22 10.38 3.79
C LYS A 1028 -32.45 9.84 4.52
N SER A 1029 -33.19 10.67 5.28
CA SER A 1029 -34.47 10.27 5.85
C SER A 1029 -35.67 10.42 4.89
N THR A 1030 -35.48 10.93 3.67
CA THR A 1030 -36.54 11.02 2.65
C THR A 1030 -36.73 9.69 1.90
N PRO A 1031 -37.96 9.26 1.60
CA PRO A 1031 -38.24 7.93 1.06
C PRO A 1031 -37.68 7.65 -0.35
N LEU A 1032 -37.13 8.65 -1.05
CA LEU A 1032 -36.58 8.54 -2.42
C LEU A 1032 -35.05 8.63 -2.48
N CYS A 1033 -34.39 9.00 -1.37
CA CYS A 1033 -32.94 8.90 -1.16
C CYS A 1033 -32.59 7.93 0.02
N ARG A 1034 -33.52 7.05 0.41
CA ARG A 1034 -33.37 6.06 1.51
C ARG A 1034 -32.91 4.69 1.02
#